data_AF-A0A6I4YGH9-F1
#
_entry.id   AF-A0A6I4YGH9-F1
#
_cell.length_a   1.000
_cell.length_b   1.000
_cell.length_c   1.000
_cell.angle_alpha   90.00
_cell.angle_beta   90.00
_cell.angle_gamma   90.00
#
_symmetry.space_group_name_H-M   'P 1'
#
loop_
_entity.id
_entity.type
_entity.pdbx_description
1 polymer ?
#
loop_
_entity_poly.entity_id
_entity_poly.type
_entity_poly.pdbx_seq_one_letter_code
_entity_poly.pdbx_strand_id
1 'polypeptide(L)'
;MKLLTLGGLRVDGTTYRREKPLLLLAYLLLEGPQPRRRLADLFWPDAANPMNSLAQNLIRLRPLGAITETEQRVEAHLPCDAADFRAHHRAARWTEATTAYTGEFLEGLRLDLTPDLEEWLLDTRDTLASEARAAHLTLAEHHHARAEPTPAHTHAERAYRTPGAPPCPPEDLTRLWHLLGGTDHPLTLHLRRDAHDLGLRLPTPTPPTPDHTLIGRHDELSTLTGLPTGSVAWISGPPGIGKTTLLRALSRHGWRLLSARGGLPLATLEPLSSHPLSSTADALNLLRDTRLKLAIDDWEDCDDTTRAALTLAARQTPGATIAITARHPPTIPTPHHLPLHSLTEHDLQGHPGAHAATGGHPTLLTAYLNGTPPDRTLDAHLRHLGDDHRRLFLALATQDTPNLSATRAALNFSAATLAGTLDTLTREGLTTPDGSIRASTPARHLLDTHPLDTTLTHLHLARHHPRDTAWPHWLAARDLWEDHDTTPCAAAAHWHADQEMKRGHPAKAAKTLEVAPQTDEVKLLRGWALLEAGRYPLALTVVEPLSGNPDVYAVRAMAMLMLSRTDEAKKIAELIGEGREHAHAYGYLVLAHCARRAGDKKLAINLFNASHLLFNFKNNYDECLKIRSILINIRTGDSLLDEVHDIISSLAGVNNNSAAIILNNCGEFFSSSGDHHKAIELYSTALEYINISDFSDIRMTLYNNLGVQNHYIGNNSAAERYYRKAMEMCIGEGNFRLYGIISCNLSEISDDLDYLKGTVNILKINGEEYLSRTITKNLLDRGVSA
;
A
#
# COMPACT_ATOMS: atom_id res chain seq x y z
N MET A 1 -17.96 -8.48 -70.75
CA MET A 1 -19.42 -8.45 -70.57
C MET A 1 -19.72 -9.02 -69.19
N LYS A 2 -20.49 -8.32 -68.37
CA LYS A 2 -20.90 -8.73 -67.03
C LYS A 2 -22.40 -8.53 -66.90
N LEU A 3 -23.12 -9.49 -66.35
CA LEU A 3 -24.52 -9.28 -65.99
C LEU A 3 -24.56 -8.43 -64.72
N LEU A 4 -25.20 -7.28 -64.82
CA LEU A 4 -25.54 -6.42 -63.69
C LEU A 4 -26.98 -6.73 -63.29
N THR A 5 -27.13 -7.07 -62.02
CA THR A 5 -28.38 -7.46 -61.38
C THR A 5 -28.64 -6.68 -60.11
N LEU A 6 -27.66 -5.97 -59.53
CA LEU A 6 -27.82 -5.17 -58.32
C LEU A 6 -28.02 -3.69 -58.68
N GLY A 7 -29.21 -3.15 -58.43
CA GLY A 7 -29.62 -1.80 -58.88
C GLY A 7 -30.15 -1.76 -60.32
N GLY A 8 -30.60 -2.91 -60.83
CA GLY A 8 -31.24 -3.07 -62.15
C GLY A 8 -30.71 -4.25 -62.96
N LEU A 9 -31.41 -4.61 -64.04
CA LEU A 9 -31.10 -5.76 -64.89
C LEU A 9 -30.55 -5.35 -66.27
N ARG A 10 -29.24 -5.53 -66.49
CA ARG A 10 -28.58 -5.23 -67.78
C ARG A 10 -27.27 -5.98 -67.97
N VAL A 11 -26.80 -6.09 -69.21
CA VAL A 11 -25.45 -6.61 -69.49
C VAL A 11 -24.51 -5.46 -69.82
N ASP A 12 -23.47 -5.30 -69.01
CA ASP A 12 -22.49 -4.25 -69.18
C ASP A 12 -21.73 -4.40 -70.51
N GLY A 13 -21.59 -3.26 -71.21
CA GLY A 13 -21.00 -3.19 -72.56
C GLY A 13 -21.94 -3.55 -73.72
N THR A 14 -23.25 -3.78 -73.49
CA THR A 14 -24.22 -4.08 -74.57
C THR A 14 -25.53 -3.31 -74.42
N THR A 15 -26.27 -3.10 -75.52
CA THR A 15 -27.62 -2.49 -75.52
C THR A 15 -28.75 -3.52 -75.37
N TYR A 16 -28.44 -4.74 -74.92
CA TYR A 16 -29.45 -5.80 -74.77
C TYR A 16 -30.38 -5.51 -73.58
N ARG A 17 -31.68 -5.35 -73.84
CA ARG A 17 -32.69 -4.91 -72.85
C ARG A 17 -33.87 -5.87 -72.68
N ARG A 18 -33.79 -7.11 -73.19
CA ARG A 18 -34.93 -8.04 -73.06
C ARG A 18 -34.95 -8.64 -71.67
N GLU A 19 -35.88 -8.18 -70.83
CA GLU A 19 -35.96 -8.54 -69.42
C GLU A 19 -36.15 -10.05 -69.19
N LYS A 20 -37.09 -10.71 -69.88
CA LYS A 20 -37.38 -12.14 -69.64
C LYS A 20 -36.19 -13.08 -69.96
N PRO A 21 -35.45 -12.91 -71.07
CA PRO A 21 -34.17 -13.60 -71.27
C PRO A 21 -33.09 -13.26 -70.23
N LEU A 22 -32.96 -12.00 -69.83
CA LEU A 22 -31.95 -11.60 -68.83
C LEU A 22 -32.29 -12.14 -67.44
N LEU A 23 -33.57 -12.26 -67.09
CA LEU A 23 -34.04 -12.92 -65.87
C LEU A 23 -33.69 -14.41 -65.88
N LEU A 24 -33.92 -15.11 -67.01
CA LEU A 24 -33.49 -16.50 -67.18
C LEU A 24 -31.97 -16.65 -67.01
N LEU A 25 -31.20 -15.71 -67.59
CA LEU A 25 -29.75 -15.69 -67.45
C LEU A 25 -29.33 -15.47 -65.99
N ALA A 26 -29.95 -14.52 -65.28
CA ALA A 26 -29.69 -14.27 -63.85
C ALA A 26 -30.01 -15.50 -62.99
N TYR A 27 -31.16 -16.15 -63.24
CA TYR A 27 -31.58 -17.38 -62.58
C TYR A 27 -30.54 -18.49 -62.75
N LEU A 28 -30.10 -18.76 -63.99
CA LEU A 28 -29.10 -19.80 -64.26
C LEU A 28 -27.73 -19.50 -63.66
N LEU A 29 -27.33 -18.23 -63.58
CA LEU A 29 -26.05 -17.85 -62.98
C LEU A 29 -26.04 -17.98 -61.45
N LEU A 30 -27.20 -17.90 -60.80
CA LEU A 30 -27.33 -18.03 -59.35
C LEU A 30 -27.66 -19.47 -58.92
N GLU A 31 -28.55 -20.15 -59.64
CA GLU A 31 -29.02 -21.51 -59.34
C GLU A 31 -28.17 -22.60 -60.02
N GLY A 32 -27.24 -22.21 -60.88
CA GLY A 32 -26.40 -23.13 -61.64
C GLY A 32 -27.14 -23.91 -62.74
N PRO A 33 -26.59 -25.05 -63.19
CA PRO A 33 -27.12 -25.81 -64.32
C PRO A 33 -28.49 -26.44 -64.01
N GLN A 34 -29.51 -26.11 -64.80
CA GLN A 34 -30.90 -26.54 -64.56
C GLN A 34 -31.46 -27.42 -65.68
N PRO A 35 -32.35 -28.39 -65.38
CA PRO A 35 -33.04 -29.18 -66.39
C PRO A 35 -33.89 -28.32 -67.33
N ARG A 36 -33.83 -28.59 -68.64
CA ARG A 36 -34.60 -27.83 -69.64
C ARG A 36 -36.10 -27.83 -69.35
N ARG A 37 -36.64 -28.99 -68.94
CA ARG A 37 -38.06 -29.13 -68.61
C ARG A 37 -38.47 -28.23 -67.44
N ARG A 38 -37.68 -28.21 -66.36
CA ARG A 38 -37.92 -27.34 -65.21
C ARG A 38 -37.92 -25.87 -65.59
N LEU A 39 -36.96 -25.42 -66.41
CA LEU A 39 -36.89 -24.02 -66.86
C LEU A 39 -38.09 -23.64 -67.73
N ALA A 40 -38.51 -24.54 -68.61
CA ALA A 40 -39.68 -24.33 -69.46
C ALA A 40 -40.96 -24.19 -68.62
N ASP A 41 -41.16 -25.10 -67.67
CA ASP A 41 -42.32 -25.12 -66.79
C ASP A 41 -42.33 -23.90 -65.84
N LEU A 42 -41.15 -23.47 -65.35
CA LEU A 42 -41.02 -22.33 -64.44
C LEU A 42 -41.26 -20.97 -65.11
N PHE A 43 -40.69 -20.74 -66.29
CA PHE A 43 -40.74 -19.43 -66.96
C PHE A 43 -41.92 -19.25 -67.92
N TRP A 44 -42.51 -20.35 -68.41
CA TRP A 44 -43.58 -20.35 -69.40
C TRP A 44 -44.62 -21.46 -69.19
N PRO A 45 -45.23 -21.61 -67.99
CA PRO A 45 -46.20 -22.69 -67.72
C PRO A 45 -47.44 -22.61 -68.62
N ASP A 46 -47.90 -21.40 -68.94
CA ASP A 46 -49.11 -21.16 -69.73
C ASP A 46 -48.86 -21.11 -71.25
N ALA A 47 -47.63 -21.34 -71.70
CA ALA A 47 -47.34 -21.33 -73.14
C ALA A 47 -47.90 -22.60 -73.79
N ALA A 48 -48.47 -22.46 -74.99
CA ALA A 48 -48.94 -23.60 -75.79
C ALA A 48 -47.82 -24.65 -76.04
N ASN A 49 -46.55 -24.23 -76.04
CA ASN A 49 -45.39 -25.11 -75.99
C ASN A 49 -44.26 -24.46 -75.16
N PRO A 50 -44.14 -24.81 -73.86
CA PRO A 50 -43.15 -24.21 -72.96
C PRO A 50 -41.70 -24.46 -73.39
N MET A 51 -41.42 -25.67 -73.90
CA MET A 51 -40.08 -26.05 -74.34
C MET A 51 -39.60 -25.25 -75.56
N ASN A 52 -40.52 -24.97 -76.50
CA ASN A 52 -40.22 -24.09 -77.63
C ASN A 52 -40.00 -22.64 -77.18
N SER A 53 -40.76 -22.17 -76.20
CA SER A 53 -40.60 -20.83 -75.61
C SER A 53 -39.24 -20.69 -74.92
N LEU A 54 -38.79 -21.71 -74.20
CA LEU A 54 -37.43 -21.79 -73.66
C LEU A 54 -36.39 -21.72 -74.79
N ALA A 55 -36.49 -22.58 -75.80
CA ALA A 55 -35.53 -22.62 -76.91
C ALA A 55 -35.39 -21.25 -77.63
N GLN A 56 -36.49 -20.55 -77.86
CA GLN A 56 -36.47 -19.21 -78.46
C GLN A 56 -35.75 -18.17 -77.57
N ASN A 57 -35.91 -18.24 -76.25
CA ASN A 57 -35.26 -17.32 -75.33
C ASN A 57 -33.78 -17.66 -75.12
N LEU A 58 -33.38 -18.94 -75.20
CA LEU A 58 -31.98 -19.35 -75.26
C LEU A 58 -31.29 -18.86 -76.54
N ILE A 59 -31.94 -18.96 -77.70
CA ILE A 59 -31.44 -18.38 -78.97
C ILE A 59 -31.19 -16.87 -78.82
N ARG A 60 -32.09 -16.16 -78.13
CA ARG A 60 -31.95 -14.72 -77.87
C ARG A 60 -30.80 -14.37 -76.93
N LEU A 61 -30.28 -15.32 -76.14
CA LEU A 61 -29.13 -15.14 -75.26
C LEU A 61 -27.79 -15.50 -75.94
N ARG A 62 -27.81 -16.26 -77.05
CA ARG A 62 -26.59 -16.66 -77.79
C ARG A 62 -25.64 -15.50 -78.16
N PRO A 63 -26.11 -14.29 -78.55
CA PRO A 63 -25.21 -13.18 -78.84
C PRO A 63 -24.32 -12.76 -77.67
N LEU A 64 -24.73 -13.09 -76.43
CA LEU A 64 -23.95 -12.80 -75.23
C LEU A 64 -22.84 -13.84 -74.97
N GLY A 65 -22.82 -14.96 -75.71
CA GLY A 65 -21.87 -16.05 -75.51
C GLY A 65 -21.98 -16.73 -74.14
N ALA A 66 -23.08 -16.52 -73.43
CA ALA A 66 -23.21 -16.78 -71.99
C ALA A 66 -23.86 -18.12 -71.64
N ILE A 67 -24.26 -18.95 -72.61
CA ILE A 67 -25.08 -20.15 -72.36
C ILE A 67 -24.40 -21.38 -73.00
N THR A 68 -24.39 -22.49 -72.27
CA THR A 68 -24.07 -23.82 -72.80
C THR A 68 -25.29 -24.72 -72.65
N GLU A 69 -25.72 -25.32 -73.78
CA GLU A 69 -26.90 -26.17 -73.84
C GLU A 69 -26.49 -27.63 -74.09
N THR A 70 -26.96 -28.55 -73.24
CA THR A 70 -26.93 -30.00 -73.49
C THR A 70 -28.37 -30.49 -73.78
N GLU A 71 -28.54 -31.73 -74.21
CA GLU A 71 -29.88 -32.30 -74.46
C GLU A 71 -30.79 -32.25 -73.22
N GLN A 72 -30.23 -32.29 -72.01
CA GLN A 72 -31.00 -32.38 -70.76
C GLN A 72 -30.94 -31.12 -69.88
N ARG A 73 -29.87 -30.32 -69.95
CA ARG A 73 -29.66 -29.16 -69.06
C ARG A 73 -29.18 -27.92 -69.80
N VAL A 74 -29.47 -26.76 -69.20
CA VAL A 74 -28.96 -25.46 -69.60
C VAL A 74 -28.07 -24.93 -68.49
N GLU A 75 -26.93 -24.40 -68.88
CA GLU A 75 -25.97 -23.75 -67.99
C GLU A 75 -25.64 -22.35 -68.50
N ALA A 76 -25.37 -21.43 -67.57
CA ALA A 76 -24.93 -20.08 -67.89
C ALA A 76 -23.50 -19.84 -67.37
N HIS A 77 -22.71 -19.16 -68.19
CA HIS A 77 -21.33 -18.78 -67.93
C HIS A 77 -21.11 -17.32 -68.30
N LEU A 78 -21.35 -16.42 -67.35
CA LEU A 78 -21.08 -14.99 -67.48
C LEU A 78 -20.82 -14.41 -66.09
N PRO A 79 -19.82 -13.53 -65.89
CA PRO A 79 -19.66 -12.83 -64.62
C PRO A 79 -20.95 -12.11 -64.25
N CYS A 80 -21.36 -12.20 -62.98
CA CYS A 80 -22.60 -11.63 -62.46
C CYS A 80 -22.29 -10.92 -61.15
N ASP A 81 -22.73 -9.67 -61.00
CA ASP A 81 -22.48 -8.88 -59.79
C ASP A 81 -23.11 -9.49 -58.52
N ALA A 82 -24.29 -10.09 -58.59
CA ALA A 82 -24.89 -10.80 -57.45
C ALA A 82 -24.10 -12.08 -57.07
N ALA A 83 -23.56 -12.79 -58.05
CA ALA A 83 -22.68 -13.94 -57.80
C ALA A 83 -21.33 -13.49 -57.20
N ASP A 84 -20.75 -12.41 -57.70
CA ASP A 84 -19.52 -11.82 -57.18
C ASP A 84 -19.73 -11.31 -55.75
N PHE A 85 -20.84 -10.62 -55.48
CA PHE A 85 -21.25 -10.21 -54.15
C PHE A 85 -21.32 -11.41 -53.19
N ARG A 86 -22.05 -12.48 -53.56
CA ARG A 86 -22.15 -13.69 -52.74
C ARG A 86 -20.78 -14.34 -52.52
N ALA A 87 -19.91 -14.33 -53.52
CA ALA A 87 -18.55 -14.86 -53.39
C ALA A 87 -17.72 -14.04 -52.39
N HIS A 88 -17.78 -12.71 -52.45
CA HIS A 88 -17.12 -11.83 -51.48
C HIS A 88 -17.69 -11.99 -50.07
N HIS A 89 -19.02 -12.06 -49.95
CA HIS A 89 -19.71 -12.27 -48.69
C HIS A 89 -19.31 -13.61 -48.05
N ARG A 90 -19.36 -14.72 -48.79
CA ARG A 90 -18.91 -16.04 -48.32
C ARG A 90 -17.43 -16.09 -47.96
N ALA A 91 -16.60 -15.31 -48.65
CA ALA A 91 -15.18 -15.18 -48.34
C ALA A 91 -14.88 -14.22 -47.18
N ALA A 92 -15.90 -13.69 -46.50
CA ALA A 92 -15.79 -12.67 -45.44
C ALA A 92 -15.03 -11.40 -45.86
N ARG A 93 -15.04 -11.08 -47.16
CA ARG A 93 -14.45 -9.88 -47.75
C ARG A 93 -15.50 -8.77 -47.75
N TRP A 94 -15.83 -8.28 -46.55
CA TRP A 94 -17.00 -7.42 -46.34
C TRP A 94 -16.91 -6.09 -47.10
N THR A 95 -15.72 -5.50 -47.22
CA THR A 95 -15.51 -4.25 -47.96
C THR A 95 -15.80 -4.45 -49.45
N GLU A 96 -15.28 -5.52 -50.04
CA GLU A 96 -15.51 -5.87 -51.44
C GLU A 96 -16.97 -6.28 -51.69
N ALA A 97 -17.59 -7.01 -50.74
CA ALA A 97 -19.01 -7.38 -50.81
C ALA A 97 -19.89 -6.12 -50.79
N THR A 98 -19.70 -5.23 -49.84
CA THR A 98 -20.50 -3.99 -49.75
C THR A 98 -20.24 -3.02 -50.90
N THR A 99 -19.06 -3.09 -51.53
CA THR A 99 -18.77 -2.35 -52.78
C THR A 99 -19.47 -2.97 -53.99
N ALA A 100 -19.62 -4.30 -54.02
CA ALA A 100 -20.32 -5.02 -55.09
C ALA A 100 -21.85 -4.88 -55.00
N TYR A 101 -22.41 -4.65 -53.80
CA TYR A 101 -23.85 -4.45 -53.61
C TYR A 101 -24.29 -3.01 -53.89
N THR A 102 -24.74 -2.76 -55.12
CA THR A 102 -25.05 -1.41 -55.60
C THR A 102 -26.52 -1.01 -55.55
N GLY A 103 -27.44 -1.93 -55.24
CA GLY A 103 -28.87 -1.68 -55.20
C GLY A 103 -29.70 -2.97 -55.11
N GLU A 104 -31.01 -2.85 -55.11
CA GLU A 104 -31.92 -4.01 -55.01
C GLU A 104 -31.71 -4.98 -56.19
N PHE A 105 -31.77 -6.28 -55.90
CA PHE A 105 -31.63 -7.30 -56.93
C PHE A 105 -32.78 -7.20 -57.95
N LEU A 106 -32.44 -7.03 -59.22
CA LEU A 106 -33.36 -6.84 -60.35
C LEU A 106 -34.35 -5.68 -60.11
N GLU A 107 -33.87 -4.59 -59.53
CA GLU A 107 -34.64 -3.37 -59.31
C GLU A 107 -35.34 -2.90 -60.59
N GLY A 108 -36.64 -2.60 -60.50
CA GLY A 108 -37.42 -2.07 -61.61
C GLY A 108 -37.81 -3.08 -62.70
N LEU A 109 -37.65 -4.39 -62.49
CA LEU A 109 -38.16 -5.45 -63.38
C LEU A 109 -39.68 -5.37 -63.54
N ARG A 110 -40.20 -5.32 -64.78
CA ARG A 110 -41.64 -5.15 -65.08
C ARG A 110 -42.20 -6.33 -65.87
N LEU A 111 -42.08 -7.53 -65.29
CA LEU A 111 -42.62 -8.76 -65.87
C LEU A 111 -43.70 -9.36 -64.97
N ASP A 112 -44.74 -9.89 -65.59
CA ASP A 112 -45.67 -10.80 -64.92
C ASP A 112 -44.96 -12.14 -64.72
N LEU A 113 -44.70 -12.48 -63.45
CA LEU A 113 -44.00 -13.70 -63.06
C LEU A 113 -45.00 -14.77 -62.64
N THR A 114 -44.57 -16.03 -62.74
CA THR A 114 -45.29 -17.16 -62.16
C THR A 114 -45.09 -17.14 -60.64
N PRO A 115 -46.00 -17.71 -59.84
CA PRO A 115 -45.84 -17.74 -58.38
C PRO A 115 -44.48 -18.27 -57.94
N ASP A 116 -44.02 -19.38 -58.51
CA ASP A 116 -42.72 -19.99 -58.19
C ASP A 116 -41.52 -19.08 -58.54
N LEU A 117 -41.61 -18.29 -59.62
CA LEU A 117 -40.53 -17.40 -60.05
C LEU A 117 -40.56 -16.06 -59.30
N GLU A 118 -41.75 -15.62 -58.89
CA GLU A 118 -41.94 -14.48 -57.99
C GLU A 118 -41.40 -14.79 -56.59
N GLU A 119 -41.71 -15.99 -56.06
CA GLU A 119 -41.15 -16.48 -54.80
C GLU A 119 -39.63 -16.54 -54.87
N TRP A 120 -39.06 -17.16 -55.92
CA TRP A 120 -37.60 -17.18 -56.10
C TRP A 120 -37.00 -15.77 -56.17
N LEU A 121 -37.66 -14.84 -56.86
CA LEU A 121 -37.19 -13.46 -56.98
C LEU A 121 -37.19 -12.75 -55.63
N LEU A 122 -38.28 -12.85 -54.87
CA LEU A 122 -38.43 -12.26 -53.55
C LEU A 122 -37.42 -12.87 -52.57
N ASP A 123 -37.31 -14.20 -52.51
CA ASP A 123 -36.35 -14.90 -51.66
C ASP A 123 -34.91 -14.51 -52.01
N THR A 124 -34.60 -14.40 -53.30
CA THR A 124 -33.25 -13.99 -53.75
C THR A 124 -32.97 -12.53 -53.39
N ARG A 125 -33.94 -11.63 -53.55
CA ARG A 125 -33.84 -10.22 -53.13
C ARG A 125 -33.60 -10.11 -51.63
N ASP A 126 -34.45 -10.72 -50.83
CA ASP A 126 -34.40 -10.67 -49.37
C ASP A 126 -33.09 -11.29 -48.86
N THR A 127 -32.66 -12.41 -49.44
CA THR A 127 -31.40 -13.06 -49.08
C THR A 127 -30.21 -12.14 -49.38
N LEU A 128 -30.10 -11.63 -50.61
CA LEU A 128 -28.97 -10.78 -51.02
C LEU A 128 -28.92 -9.48 -50.21
N ALA A 129 -30.09 -8.86 -49.98
CA ALA A 129 -30.19 -7.62 -49.24
C ALA A 129 -29.92 -7.81 -47.73
N SER A 130 -30.33 -8.94 -47.16
CA SER A 130 -30.01 -9.30 -45.77
C SER A 130 -28.53 -9.62 -45.60
N GLU A 131 -27.91 -10.33 -46.55
CA GLU A 131 -26.46 -10.55 -46.61
C GLU A 131 -25.71 -9.20 -46.72
N ALA A 132 -26.20 -8.25 -47.51
CA ALA A 132 -25.58 -6.94 -47.65
C ALA A 132 -25.68 -6.10 -46.38
N ARG A 133 -26.84 -6.14 -45.72
CA ARG A 133 -27.03 -5.56 -44.38
C ARG A 133 -26.05 -6.17 -43.39
N ALA A 134 -25.95 -7.49 -43.35
CA ALA A 134 -25.05 -8.20 -42.44
C ALA A 134 -23.59 -7.83 -42.67
N ALA A 135 -23.15 -7.69 -43.93
CA ALA A 135 -21.81 -7.22 -44.25
C ALA A 135 -21.55 -5.78 -43.76
N HIS A 136 -22.52 -4.87 -43.92
CA HIS A 136 -22.42 -3.52 -43.38
C HIS A 136 -22.41 -3.49 -41.84
N LEU A 137 -23.23 -4.30 -41.18
CA LEU A 137 -23.21 -4.43 -39.71
C LEU A 137 -21.85 -4.93 -39.22
N THR A 138 -21.30 -5.94 -39.89
CA THR A 138 -20.00 -6.52 -39.55
C THR A 138 -18.88 -5.49 -39.69
N LEU A 139 -18.89 -4.67 -40.75
CA LEU A 139 -17.95 -3.56 -40.91
C LEU A 139 -18.15 -2.48 -39.85
N ALA A 140 -19.41 -2.14 -39.53
CA ALA A 140 -19.72 -1.16 -38.49
C ALA A 140 -19.19 -1.60 -37.12
N GLU A 141 -19.40 -2.87 -36.76
CA GLU A 141 -18.88 -3.49 -35.54
C GLU A 141 -17.35 -3.56 -35.53
N HIS A 142 -16.73 -3.87 -36.67
CA HIS A 142 -15.28 -3.88 -36.81
C HIS A 142 -14.66 -2.50 -36.54
N HIS A 143 -15.22 -1.44 -37.15
CA HIS A 143 -14.77 -0.07 -36.93
C HIS A 143 -15.08 0.41 -35.50
N HIS A 144 -16.24 0.03 -34.96
CA HIS A 144 -16.60 0.34 -33.57
C HIS A 144 -15.64 -0.30 -32.57
N ALA A 145 -15.28 -1.58 -32.77
CA ALA A 145 -14.30 -2.29 -31.94
C ALA A 145 -12.89 -1.66 -31.99
N ARG A 146 -12.58 -0.91 -33.05
CA ARG A 146 -11.31 -0.17 -33.22
C ARG A 146 -11.40 1.29 -32.77
N ALA A 147 -12.54 1.71 -32.19
CA ALA A 147 -12.81 3.09 -31.78
C ALA A 147 -12.72 4.11 -32.95
N GLU A 148 -13.16 3.71 -34.14
CA GLU A 148 -13.23 4.56 -35.33
C GLU A 148 -14.70 4.99 -35.59
N PRO A 149 -15.20 6.07 -34.93
CA PRO A 149 -16.65 6.36 -34.87
C PRO A 149 -17.25 6.74 -36.22
N THR A 150 -16.53 7.51 -37.04
CA THR A 150 -17.02 7.98 -38.34
C THR A 150 -17.31 6.82 -39.32
N PRO A 151 -16.38 5.89 -39.60
CA PRO A 151 -16.67 4.75 -40.46
C PRO A 151 -17.66 3.77 -39.81
N ALA A 152 -17.65 3.60 -38.49
CA ALA A 152 -18.62 2.77 -37.78
C ALA A 152 -20.06 3.27 -37.99
N HIS A 153 -20.30 4.57 -37.79
CA HIS A 153 -21.61 5.18 -37.98
C HIS A 153 -22.05 5.13 -39.45
N THR A 154 -21.12 5.37 -40.38
CA THR A 154 -21.39 5.30 -41.83
C THR A 154 -21.88 3.90 -42.24
N HIS A 155 -21.22 2.85 -41.75
CA HIS A 155 -21.62 1.47 -42.05
C HIS A 155 -22.90 1.07 -41.32
N ALA A 156 -23.12 1.53 -40.09
CA ALA A 156 -24.39 1.32 -39.38
C ALA A 156 -25.58 1.97 -40.11
N GLU A 157 -25.39 3.17 -40.66
CA GLU A 157 -26.40 3.83 -41.48
C GLU A 157 -26.70 3.07 -42.77
N ARG A 158 -25.66 2.59 -43.46
CA ARG A 158 -25.82 1.77 -44.67
C ARG A 158 -26.49 0.42 -44.40
N ALA A 159 -26.21 -0.20 -43.26
CA ALA A 159 -26.88 -1.43 -42.83
C ALA A 159 -28.39 -1.20 -42.60
N TYR A 160 -28.76 -0.12 -41.91
CA TYR A 160 -30.16 0.21 -41.66
C TYR A 160 -30.89 0.54 -42.97
N ARG A 161 -30.24 1.26 -43.89
CA ARG A 161 -30.80 1.69 -45.18
C ARG A 161 -30.42 0.80 -46.36
N THR A 162 -30.13 -0.48 -46.13
CA THR A 162 -29.71 -1.37 -47.21
C THR A 162 -30.81 -1.51 -48.27
N PRO A 163 -30.55 -1.17 -49.55
CA PRO A 163 -31.55 -1.24 -50.61
C PRO A 163 -32.13 -2.65 -50.78
N GLY A 164 -33.45 -2.75 -50.88
CA GLY A 164 -34.16 -4.02 -51.06
C GLY A 164 -34.19 -4.92 -49.82
N ALA A 165 -33.67 -4.49 -48.67
CA ALA A 165 -33.66 -5.31 -47.47
C ALA A 165 -35.02 -5.30 -46.76
N PRO A 166 -35.52 -6.45 -46.26
CA PRO A 166 -36.75 -6.50 -45.46
C PRO A 166 -36.61 -5.66 -44.19
N PRO A 167 -37.70 -5.30 -43.49
CA PRO A 167 -37.62 -4.56 -42.22
C PRO A 167 -36.55 -5.11 -41.28
N CYS A 168 -35.83 -4.22 -40.60
CA CYS A 168 -34.69 -4.60 -39.77
C CYS A 168 -35.14 -5.58 -38.67
N PRO A 169 -34.60 -6.82 -38.62
CA PRO A 169 -35.02 -7.78 -37.62
C PRO A 169 -34.59 -7.31 -36.22
N PRO A 170 -35.25 -7.80 -35.15
CA PRO A 170 -34.94 -7.39 -33.77
C PRO A 170 -33.45 -7.52 -33.38
N GLU A 171 -32.79 -8.55 -33.91
CA GLU A 171 -31.36 -8.80 -33.68
C GLU A 171 -30.49 -7.67 -34.26
N ASP A 172 -30.73 -7.30 -35.51
CA ASP A 172 -29.99 -6.23 -36.19
C ASP A 172 -30.32 -4.85 -35.59
N LEU A 173 -31.58 -4.62 -35.17
CA LEU A 173 -31.96 -3.40 -34.45
C LEU A 173 -31.19 -3.26 -33.13
N THR A 174 -30.99 -4.36 -32.41
CA THR A 174 -30.23 -4.38 -31.16
C THR A 174 -28.75 -4.10 -31.42
N ARG A 175 -28.18 -4.68 -32.49
CA ARG A 175 -26.79 -4.44 -32.92
C ARG A 175 -26.58 -2.97 -33.34
N LEU A 176 -27.49 -2.42 -34.14
CA LEU A 176 -27.47 -1.00 -34.53
C LEU A 176 -27.63 -0.07 -33.32
N TRP A 177 -28.48 -0.44 -32.36
CA TRP A 177 -28.63 0.29 -31.12
C TRP A 177 -27.37 0.26 -30.25
N HIS A 178 -26.63 -0.85 -30.24
CA HIS A 178 -25.33 -0.91 -29.55
C HIS A 178 -24.31 0.03 -30.20
N LEU A 179 -24.32 0.14 -31.53
CA LEU A 179 -23.40 0.99 -32.29
C LEU A 179 -23.73 2.49 -32.18
N LEU A 180 -25.02 2.86 -32.14
CA LEU A 180 -25.48 4.25 -32.29
C LEU A 180 -26.23 4.80 -31.07
N GLY A 181 -26.79 3.95 -30.20
CA GLY A 181 -27.75 4.36 -29.16
C GLY A 181 -27.20 5.36 -28.14
N GLY A 182 -25.90 5.33 -27.87
CA GLY A 182 -25.20 6.27 -26.98
C GLY A 182 -24.71 7.56 -27.64
N THR A 183 -25.13 7.83 -28.88
CA THR A 183 -24.66 8.97 -29.69
C THR A 183 -25.82 9.86 -30.13
N ASP A 184 -25.52 11.07 -30.58
CA ASP A 184 -26.50 11.99 -31.17
C ASP A 184 -26.81 11.68 -32.66
N HIS A 185 -26.57 10.44 -33.11
CA HIS A 185 -26.76 10.07 -34.50
C HIS A 185 -28.25 10.12 -34.90
N PRO A 186 -28.62 10.75 -36.04
CA PRO A 186 -30.03 10.93 -36.44
C PRO A 186 -30.86 9.65 -36.53
N LEU A 187 -30.22 8.53 -36.87
CA LEU A 187 -30.90 7.22 -36.97
C LEU A 187 -31.39 6.67 -35.63
N THR A 188 -30.91 7.15 -34.50
CA THR A 188 -31.34 6.67 -33.18
C THR A 188 -32.84 6.83 -32.94
N LEU A 189 -33.46 7.87 -33.51
CA LEU A 189 -34.91 8.08 -33.47
C LEU A 189 -35.67 7.01 -34.27
N HIS A 190 -35.14 6.62 -35.43
CA HIS A 190 -35.75 5.60 -36.27
C HIS A 190 -35.62 4.21 -35.63
N LEU A 191 -34.45 3.88 -35.07
CA LEU A 191 -34.24 2.63 -34.34
C LEU A 191 -35.18 2.47 -33.14
N ARG A 192 -35.41 3.55 -32.38
CA ARG A 192 -36.37 3.55 -31.26
C ARG A 192 -37.79 3.31 -31.73
N ARG A 193 -38.19 3.95 -32.84
CA ARG A 193 -39.52 3.77 -33.41
C ARG A 193 -39.72 2.33 -33.86
N ASP A 194 -38.79 1.78 -34.65
CA ASP A 194 -38.90 0.41 -35.17
C ASP A 194 -38.88 -0.62 -34.05
N ALA A 195 -38.05 -0.43 -33.02
CA ALA A 195 -38.07 -1.30 -31.85
C ALA A 195 -39.38 -1.20 -31.06
N HIS A 196 -39.97 0.00 -30.95
CA HIS A 196 -41.27 0.18 -30.34
C HIS A 196 -42.39 -0.53 -31.10
N ASP A 197 -42.40 -0.40 -32.44
CA ASP A 197 -43.37 -1.05 -33.32
C ASP A 197 -43.28 -2.59 -33.23
N LEU A 198 -42.10 -3.13 -32.93
CA LEU A 198 -41.85 -4.57 -32.70
C LEU A 198 -42.01 -5.01 -31.24
N GLY A 199 -42.37 -4.12 -30.31
CA GLY A 199 -42.46 -4.42 -28.88
C GLY A 199 -41.12 -4.73 -28.20
N LEU A 200 -40.00 -4.40 -28.84
CA LEU A 200 -38.64 -4.64 -28.37
C LEU A 200 -38.22 -3.51 -27.40
N ARG A 201 -37.75 -3.88 -26.20
CA ARG A 201 -37.14 -2.93 -25.26
C ARG A 201 -35.66 -2.77 -25.56
N LEU A 202 -35.28 -1.65 -26.16
CA LEU A 202 -33.87 -1.29 -26.33
C LEU A 202 -33.29 -0.84 -24.97
N PRO A 203 -32.11 -1.34 -24.55
CA PRO A 203 -31.49 -0.96 -23.29
C PRO A 203 -31.15 0.54 -23.29
N THR A 204 -31.31 1.23 -22.15
CA THR A 204 -30.87 2.62 -22.02
C THR A 204 -29.37 2.70 -22.33
N PRO A 205 -28.94 3.60 -23.25
CA PRO A 205 -27.52 3.75 -23.55
C PRO A 205 -26.81 4.19 -22.27
N THR A 206 -25.75 3.49 -21.91
CA THR A 206 -24.86 3.93 -20.83
C THR A 206 -24.27 5.28 -21.26
N PRO A 207 -24.44 6.36 -20.48
CA PRO A 207 -23.84 7.64 -20.84
C PRO A 207 -22.32 7.47 -20.97
N PRO A 208 -21.65 8.24 -21.87
CA PRO A 208 -20.19 8.25 -21.88
C PRO A 208 -19.72 8.63 -20.48
N THR A 209 -18.99 7.71 -19.83
CA THR A 209 -18.41 7.98 -18.52
C THR A 209 -17.43 9.15 -18.64
N PRO A 210 -17.48 10.13 -17.73
CA PRO A 210 -16.56 11.26 -17.76
C PRO A 210 -15.11 10.77 -17.77
N ASP A 211 -14.28 11.46 -18.55
CA ASP A 211 -12.85 11.19 -18.68
C ASP A 211 -12.17 11.42 -17.32
N HIS A 212 -12.00 10.34 -16.53
CA HIS A 212 -11.16 10.39 -15.35
C HIS A 212 -9.71 10.21 -15.80
N THR A 213 -8.92 11.26 -15.68
CA THR A 213 -7.46 11.19 -15.82
C THR A 213 -6.94 10.16 -14.81
N LEU A 214 -6.14 9.18 -15.26
CA LEU A 214 -5.46 8.28 -14.35
C LEU A 214 -4.43 9.11 -13.57
N ILE A 215 -4.55 9.13 -12.25
CA ILE A 215 -3.62 9.85 -11.35
C ILE A 215 -2.80 8.80 -10.63
N GLY A 216 -1.47 8.90 -10.77
CA GLY A 216 -0.55 7.85 -10.35
C GLY A 216 -0.68 6.58 -11.18
N ARG A 217 -0.14 5.46 -10.68
CA ARG A 217 -0.26 4.12 -11.30
C ARG A 217 0.41 3.93 -12.65
N HIS A 218 1.44 4.72 -12.94
CA HIS A 218 2.17 4.63 -14.21
C HIS A 218 2.93 3.31 -14.34
N ASP A 219 3.46 2.80 -13.24
CA ASP A 219 4.22 1.53 -13.21
C ASP A 219 3.30 0.33 -13.43
N GLU A 220 2.13 0.33 -12.80
CA GLU A 220 1.11 -0.71 -12.99
C GLU A 220 0.56 -0.68 -14.42
N LEU A 221 0.29 0.51 -14.98
CA LEU A 221 -0.14 0.65 -16.37
C LEU A 221 0.96 0.18 -17.34
N SER A 222 2.22 0.54 -17.09
CA SER A 222 3.37 0.09 -17.89
C SER A 222 3.51 -1.43 -17.85
N THR A 223 3.40 -2.02 -16.67
CA THR A 223 3.45 -3.48 -16.46
C THR A 223 2.35 -4.19 -17.27
N LEU A 224 1.12 -3.69 -17.21
CA LEU A 224 -0.02 -4.30 -17.91
C LEU A 224 0.08 -4.11 -19.43
N THR A 225 0.49 -2.94 -19.90
CA THR A 225 0.67 -2.68 -21.35
C THR A 225 1.80 -3.50 -21.97
N GLY A 226 2.82 -3.85 -21.19
CA GLY A 226 3.97 -4.67 -21.59
C GLY A 226 3.80 -6.19 -21.47
N LEU A 227 2.62 -6.70 -21.09
CA LEU A 227 2.38 -8.14 -20.95
C LEU A 227 2.59 -8.89 -22.27
N PRO A 228 3.27 -10.07 -22.26
CA PRO A 228 3.42 -10.88 -23.45
C PRO A 228 2.08 -11.46 -23.93
N THR A 229 1.98 -11.75 -25.24
CA THR A 229 0.84 -12.45 -25.84
C THR A 229 0.55 -13.77 -25.10
N GLY A 230 -0.72 -14.03 -24.85
CA GLY A 230 -1.16 -15.22 -24.11
C GLY A 230 -1.01 -15.16 -22.59
N SER A 231 -0.64 -14.01 -22.04
CA SER A 231 -0.56 -13.82 -20.59
C SER A 231 -1.93 -13.52 -19.98
N VAL A 232 -2.15 -14.03 -18.77
CA VAL A 232 -3.29 -13.65 -17.93
C VAL A 232 -2.75 -12.94 -16.69
N ALA A 233 -3.11 -11.67 -16.55
CA ALA A 233 -2.79 -10.85 -15.39
C ALA A 233 -3.99 -10.71 -14.46
N TRP A 234 -3.72 -10.77 -13.17
CA TRP A 234 -4.72 -10.63 -12.12
C TRP A 234 -4.47 -9.35 -11.33
N ILE A 235 -5.45 -8.47 -11.27
CA ILE A 235 -5.37 -7.18 -10.59
C ILE A 235 -6.28 -7.24 -9.37
N SER A 236 -5.70 -7.41 -8.18
CA SER A 236 -6.49 -7.53 -6.95
C SER A 236 -6.42 -6.27 -6.12
N GLY A 237 -7.50 -5.92 -5.44
CA GLY A 237 -7.47 -4.87 -4.43
C GLY A 237 -8.86 -4.52 -3.92
N PRO A 238 -8.96 -3.77 -2.82
CA PRO A 238 -10.25 -3.40 -2.27
C PRO A 238 -11.08 -2.54 -3.25
N PRO A 239 -12.41 -2.50 -3.12
CA PRO A 239 -13.24 -1.53 -3.82
C PRO A 239 -12.78 -0.08 -3.61
N GLY A 240 -13.01 0.79 -4.59
CA GLY A 240 -12.55 2.18 -4.55
C GLY A 240 -11.04 2.40 -4.77
N ILE A 241 -10.21 1.35 -4.80
CA ILE A 241 -8.74 1.45 -4.97
C ILE A 241 -8.28 1.84 -6.39
N GLY A 242 -9.21 2.07 -7.32
CA GLY A 242 -8.90 2.50 -8.69
C GLY A 242 -8.67 1.39 -9.71
N LYS A 243 -9.08 0.14 -9.44
CA LYS A 243 -9.03 -0.99 -10.39
C LYS A 243 -9.71 -0.67 -11.74
N THR A 244 -10.97 -0.24 -11.69
CA THR A 244 -11.74 0.17 -12.88
C THR A 244 -11.08 1.35 -13.60
N THR A 245 -10.55 2.33 -12.86
CA THR A 245 -9.83 3.47 -13.45
C THR A 245 -8.56 3.03 -14.19
N LEU A 246 -7.81 2.06 -13.64
CA LEU A 246 -6.64 1.47 -14.28
C LEU A 246 -7.01 0.70 -15.56
N LEU A 247 -8.10 -0.10 -15.54
CA LEU A 247 -8.59 -0.78 -16.74
C LEU A 247 -9.09 0.20 -17.82
N ARG A 248 -9.71 1.30 -17.42
CA ARG A 248 -10.08 2.40 -18.36
C ARG A 248 -8.85 3.07 -18.95
N ALA A 249 -7.76 3.21 -18.19
CA ALA A 249 -6.51 3.71 -18.76
C ALA A 249 -5.93 2.74 -19.81
N LEU A 250 -6.05 1.43 -19.59
CA LEU A 250 -5.64 0.41 -20.56
C LEU A 250 -6.39 0.49 -21.89
N SER A 251 -7.65 0.92 -21.90
CA SER A 251 -8.41 1.03 -23.16
C SER A 251 -7.79 2.05 -24.13
N ARG A 252 -7.08 3.06 -23.61
CA ARG A 252 -6.29 4.01 -24.42
C ARG A 252 -5.06 3.37 -25.07
N HIS A 253 -4.67 2.16 -24.64
CA HIS A 253 -3.57 1.36 -25.18
C HIS A 253 -4.05 0.15 -26.00
N GLY A 254 -5.26 0.23 -26.57
CA GLY A 254 -5.79 -0.79 -27.48
C GLY A 254 -6.34 -2.03 -26.78
N TRP A 255 -6.59 -1.97 -25.47
CA TRP A 255 -7.29 -3.03 -24.74
C TRP A 255 -8.81 -2.86 -24.87
N ARG A 256 -9.51 -3.97 -25.09
CA ARG A 256 -10.98 -4.00 -25.07
C ARG A 256 -11.45 -4.21 -23.64
N LEU A 257 -12.15 -3.23 -23.07
CA LEU A 257 -12.72 -3.29 -21.72
C LEU A 257 -14.12 -3.91 -21.76
N LEU A 258 -14.34 -4.98 -20.99
CA LEU A 258 -15.63 -5.60 -20.75
C LEU A 258 -15.96 -5.52 -19.26
N SER A 259 -17.09 -4.92 -18.92
CA SER A 259 -17.65 -5.03 -17.57
C SER A 259 -18.28 -6.40 -17.39
N ALA A 260 -18.06 -7.01 -16.23
CA ALA A 260 -18.69 -8.27 -15.89
C ALA A 260 -20.23 -8.17 -15.95
N ARG A 261 -20.84 -9.25 -16.44
CA ARG A 261 -22.28 -9.41 -16.51
C ARG A 261 -22.65 -10.72 -15.83
N GLY A 262 -23.38 -10.61 -14.72
CA GLY A 262 -23.98 -11.76 -14.05
C GLY A 262 -25.22 -12.27 -14.80
N GLY A 263 -25.58 -13.54 -14.58
CA GLY A 263 -26.81 -14.14 -15.10
C GLY A 263 -26.58 -15.12 -16.25
N LEU A 264 -26.76 -14.68 -17.50
CA LEU A 264 -26.72 -15.57 -18.67
C LEU A 264 -25.31 -16.17 -18.89
N PRO A 265 -25.19 -17.44 -19.31
CA PRO A 265 -23.90 -18.05 -19.62
C PRO A 265 -23.13 -17.24 -20.67
N LEU A 266 -21.84 -16.99 -20.40
CA LEU A 266 -20.92 -16.30 -21.32
C LEU A 266 -21.28 -14.83 -21.61
N ALA A 267 -22.18 -14.22 -20.82
CA ALA A 267 -22.66 -12.86 -21.02
C ALA A 267 -21.54 -11.81 -20.99
N THR A 268 -20.51 -12.01 -20.17
CA THR A 268 -19.35 -11.11 -20.12
C THR A 268 -18.53 -11.15 -21.41
N LEU A 269 -18.43 -12.31 -22.07
CA LEU A 269 -17.63 -12.49 -23.31
C LEU A 269 -18.45 -12.30 -24.59
N GLU A 270 -19.78 -12.31 -24.49
CA GLU A 270 -20.71 -12.11 -25.61
C GLU A 270 -20.34 -10.93 -26.53
N PRO A 271 -19.90 -9.74 -26.04
CA PRO A 271 -19.52 -8.63 -26.92
C PRO A 271 -18.36 -8.93 -27.87
N LEU A 272 -17.57 -9.98 -27.60
CA LEU A 272 -16.43 -10.39 -28.43
C LEU A 272 -16.84 -11.19 -29.66
N SER A 273 -18.07 -11.68 -29.72
CA SER A 273 -18.57 -12.54 -30.79
C SER A 273 -19.61 -11.84 -31.65
N SER A 274 -19.59 -12.08 -32.97
CA SER A 274 -20.66 -11.67 -33.90
C SER A 274 -21.87 -12.60 -33.86
N HIS A 275 -21.77 -13.74 -33.15
CA HIS A 275 -22.82 -14.74 -32.97
C HIS A 275 -22.96 -15.15 -31.51
N PRO A 276 -24.15 -15.56 -31.04
CA PRO A 276 -24.35 -15.99 -29.65
C PRO A 276 -23.38 -17.10 -29.25
N LEU A 277 -22.75 -16.96 -28.09
CA LEU A 277 -21.86 -17.98 -27.54
C LEU A 277 -22.69 -19.09 -26.89
N SER A 278 -22.55 -20.32 -27.40
CA SER A 278 -23.38 -21.45 -26.96
C SER A 278 -22.64 -22.41 -26.02
N SER A 279 -21.30 -22.33 -25.97
CA SER A 279 -20.47 -23.26 -25.22
C SER A 279 -19.15 -22.65 -24.73
N THR A 280 -18.55 -23.28 -23.71
CA THR A 280 -17.19 -22.95 -23.26
C THR A 280 -16.15 -23.11 -24.38
N ALA A 281 -16.37 -24.03 -25.33
CA ALA A 281 -15.47 -24.23 -26.47
C ALA A 281 -15.48 -23.02 -27.42
N ASP A 282 -16.65 -22.40 -27.63
CA ASP A 282 -16.77 -21.17 -28.42
C ASP A 282 -16.00 -20.02 -27.76
N ALA A 283 -16.13 -19.88 -26.44
CA ALA A 283 -15.38 -18.90 -25.66
C ALA A 283 -13.86 -19.14 -25.71
N LEU A 284 -13.41 -20.40 -25.61
CA LEU A 284 -11.98 -20.71 -25.74
C LEU A 284 -11.44 -20.40 -27.14
N ASN A 285 -12.24 -20.63 -28.19
CA ASN A 285 -11.85 -20.31 -29.57
C ASN A 285 -11.68 -18.80 -29.77
N LEU A 286 -12.54 -17.96 -29.18
CA LEU A 286 -12.35 -16.50 -29.18
C LEU A 286 -11.03 -16.10 -28.51
N LEU A 287 -10.71 -16.71 -27.38
CA LEU A 287 -9.51 -16.41 -26.60
C LEU A 287 -8.21 -16.94 -27.23
N ARG A 288 -8.27 -17.65 -28.37
CA ARG A 288 -7.08 -18.06 -29.15
C ARG A 288 -6.52 -16.95 -30.02
N ASP A 289 -7.22 -15.84 -30.23
CA ASP A 289 -6.73 -14.72 -31.05
C ASP A 289 -5.55 -14.01 -30.35
N THR A 290 -4.37 -14.06 -30.96
CA THR A 290 -3.13 -13.45 -30.45
C THR A 290 -3.12 -11.92 -30.54
N ARG A 291 -4.05 -11.34 -31.29
CA ARG A 291 -4.21 -9.88 -31.42
C ARG A 291 -5.17 -9.31 -30.38
N LEU A 292 -5.93 -10.16 -29.69
CA LEU A 292 -6.93 -9.75 -28.71
C LEU A 292 -6.25 -9.36 -27.39
N LYS A 293 -6.46 -8.12 -26.96
CA LYS A 293 -6.12 -7.62 -25.62
C LYS A 293 -7.40 -7.32 -24.86
N LEU A 294 -7.64 -8.04 -23.78
CA LEU A 294 -8.92 -8.07 -23.09
C LEU A 294 -8.79 -7.65 -21.62
N ALA A 295 -9.51 -6.61 -21.22
CA ALA A 295 -9.62 -6.17 -19.84
C ALA A 295 -11.02 -6.52 -19.31
N ILE A 296 -11.10 -7.30 -18.24
CA ILE A 296 -12.36 -7.72 -17.60
C ILE A 296 -12.47 -7.06 -16.24
N ASP A 297 -13.50 -6.24 -16.08
CA ASP A 297 -13.78 -5.52 -14.84
C ASP A 297 -14.75 -6.32 -13.95
N ASP A 298 -14.34 -6.61 -12.72
CA ASP A 298 -15.08 -7.33 -11.67
C ASP A 298 -15.27 -8.85 -11.89
N TRP A 299 -14.27 -9.65 -11.48
CA TRP A 299 -14.33 -11.11 -11.51
C TRP A 299 -15.52 -11.70 -10.73
N GLU A 300 -15.86 -11.10 -9.60
CA GLU A 300 -16.92 -11.59 -8.72
C GLU A 300 -18.30 -11.52 -9.39
N ASP A 301 -18.54 -10.51 -10.23
CA ASP A 301 -19.80 -10.28 -10.95
C ASP A 301 -19.89 -11.03 -12.29
N CYS A 302 -18.86 -11.78 -12.70
CA CYS A 302 -18.91 -12.60 -13.91
C CYS A 302 -19.81 -13.83 -13.74
N ASP A 303 -20.55 -14.19 -14.79
CA ASP A 303 -21.29 -15.46 -14.82
C ASP A 303 -20.35 -16.69 -14.67
N ASP A 304 -20.87 -17.77 -14.10
CA ASP A 304 -20.10 -18.98 -13.77
C ASP A 304 -19.43 -19.63 -14.99
N THR A 305 -20.06 -19.53 -16.16
CA THR A 305 -19.57 -20.16 -17.39
C THR A 305 -18.42 -19.35 -17.99
N THR A 306 -18.50 -18.01 -17.93
CA THR A 306 -17.35 -17.12 -18.24
C THR A 306 -16.19 -17.41 -17.29
N ARG A 307 -16.43 -17.50 -15.98
CA ARG A 307 -15.37 -17.79 -15.01
C ARG A 307 -14.69 -19.13 -15.29
N ALA A 308 -15.46 -20.16 -15.62
CA ALA A 308 -14.95 -21.46 -16.01
C ALA A 308 -14.11 -21.38 -17.31
N ALA A 309 -14.58 -20.65 -18.32
CA ALA A 309 -13.87 -20.46 -19.58
C ALA A 309 -12.53 -19.74 -19.40
N LEU A 310 -12.51 -18.63 -18.67
CA LEU A 310 -11.30 -17.85 -18.39
C LEU A 310 -10.29 -18.66 -17.56
N THR A 311 -10.78 -19.41 -16.57
CA THR A 311 -9.95 -20.32 -15.76
C THR A 311 -9.29 -21.40 -16.62
N LEU A 312 -10.05 -22.01 -17.53
CA LEU A 312 -9.53 -23.04 -18.42
C LEU A 312 -8.56 -22.46 -19.45
N ALA A 313 -8.85 -21.28 -20.00
CA ALA A 313 -7.96 -20.56 -20.89
C ALA A 313 -6.61 -20.25 -20.21
N ALA A 314 -6.63 -19.72 -18.99
CA ALA A 314 -5.42 -19.42 -18.21
C ALA A 314 -4.53 -20.66 -18.00
N ARG A 315 -5.12 -21.84 -17.80
CA ARG A 315 -4.39 -23.12 -17.66
C ARG A 315 -3.80 -23.62 -18.99
N GLN A 316 -4.44 -23.29 -20.10
CA GLN A 316 -4.06 -23.74 -21.45
C GLN A 316 -3.22 -22.73 -22.22
N THR A 317 -2.83 -21.61 -21.59
CA THR A 317 -2.21 -20.43 -22.20
C THR A 317 -3.04 -19.89 -23.37
N PRO A 318 -3.87 -18.85 -23.17
CA PRO A 318 -4.67 -18.29 -24.25
C PRO A 318 -3.79 -17.72 -25.37
N GLY A 319 -4.37 -17.44 -26.54
CA GLY A 319 -3.71 -16.56 -27.51
C GLY A 319 -3.84 -15.09 -27.08
N ALA A 320 -5.00 -14.72 -26.54
CA ALA A 320 -5.30 -13.38 -26.07
C ALA A 320 -4.47 -12.99 -24.84
N THR A 321 -4.11 -11.71 -24.73
CA THR A 321 -3.60 -11.14 -23.47
C THR A 321 -4.77 -10.66 -22.64
N ILE A 322 -4.89 -11.13 -21.39
CA ILE A 322 -6.07 -10.90 -20.55
C ILE A 322 -5.65 -10.24 -19.24
N ALA A 323 -6.38 -9.21 -18.80
CA ALA A 323 -6.24 -8.58 -17.50
C ALA A 323 -7.60 -8.66 -16.79
N ILE A 324 -7.62 -9.24 -15.60
CA ILE A 324 -8.84 -9.46 -14.82
C ILE A 324 -8.71 -8.69 -13.51
N THR A 325 -9.69 -7.86 -13.18
CA THR A 325 -9.76 -7.27 -11.85
C THR A 325 -10.60 -8.12 -10.90
N ALA A 326 -10.19 -8.18 -9.65
CA ALA A 326 -10.93 -8.87 -8.60
C ALA A 326 -10.75 -8.15 -7.26
N ARG A 327 -11.59 -8.46 -6.29
CA ARG A 327 -11.42 -7.97 -4.91
C ARG A 327 -10.32 -8.75 -4.19
N HIS A 328 -10.16 -10.03 -4.52
CA HIS A 328 -9.25 -10.96 -3.87
C HIS A 328 -8.11 -11.40 -4.80
N PRO A 329 -6.97 -11.84 -4.24
CA PRO A 329 -5.93 -12.53 -5.01
C PRO A 329 -6.51 -13.75 -5.75
N PRO A 330 -5.90 -14.16 -6.88
CA PRO A 330 -6.38 -15.30 -7.64
C PRO A 330 -6.24 -16.59 -6.82
N THR A 331 -7.24 -17.46 -6.89
CA THR A 331 -7.17 -18.80 -6.28
C THR A 331 -6.21 -19.74 -7.01
N ILE A 332 -5.79 -19.36 -8.22
CA ILE A 332 -4.85 -20.09 -9.07
C ILE A 332 -3.54 -19.29 -9.14
N PRO A 333 -2.36 -19.91 -8.97
CA PRO A 333 -1.09 -19.22 -9.13
C PRO A 333 -0.95 -18.63 -10.55
N THR A 334 -0.90 -17.30 -10.66
CA THR A 334 -0.66 -16.59 -11.91
C THR A 334 0.70 -15.87 -11.85
N PRO A 335 1.55 -15.98 -12.88
CA PRO A 335 2.86 -15.31 -12.88
C PRO A 335 2.75 -13.77 -12.92
N HIS A 336 1.58 -13.23 -13.27
CA HIS A 336 1.32 -11.81 -13.40
C HIS A 336 0.22 -11.34 -12.42
N HIS A 337 0.48 -11.45 -11.12
CA HIS A 337 -0.42 -10.91 -10.08
C HIS A 337 0.03 -9.51 -9.65
N LEU A 338 -0.88 -8.55 -9.73
CA LEU A 338 -0.65 -7.14 -9.46
C LEU A 338 -1.61 -6.64 -8.36
N PRO A 339 -1.18 -6.61 -7.08
CA PRO A 339 -1.99 -6.09 -6.00
C PRO A 339 -1.98 -4.56 -5.95
N LEU A 340 -3.15 -3.93 -6.01
CA LEU A 340 -3.30 -2.48 -5.87
C LEU A 340 -3.43 -2.06 -4.39
N HIS A 341 -2.68 -1.03 -4.04
CA HIS A 341 -2.57 -0.48 -2.67
C HIS A 341 -3.10 0.96 -2.65
N SER A 342 -2.97 1.72 -1.56
CA SER A 342 -3.18 3.18 -1.64
C SER A 342 -2.13 3.84 -2.55
N LEU A 343 -2.46 4.99 -3.15
CA LEU A 343 -1.48 5.78 -3.92
C LEU A 343 -0.42 6.33 -2.99
N THR A 344 0.85 6.23 -3.39
CA THR A 344 1.97 6.74 -2.61
C THR A 344 2.13 8.25 -2.81
N GLU A 345 2.98 8.89 -2.00
CA GLU A 345 3.37 10.28 -2.23
C GLU A 345 4.07 10.47 -3.59
N HIS A 346 4.84 9.46 -4.04
CA HIS A 346 5.44 9.44 -5.37
C HIS A 346 4.39 9.43 -6.49
N ASP A 347 3.32 8.65 -6.34
CA ASP A 347 2.21 8.61 -7.30
C ASP A 347 1.48 9.96 -7.43
N LEU A 348 1.59 10.83 -6.42
CA LEU A 348 0.86 12.09 -6.28
C LEU A 348 1.75 13.34 -6.42
N GLN A 349 2.96 13.22 -6.96
CA GLN A 349 3.91 14.35 -7.08
C GLN A 349 3.36 15.58 -7.83
N GLY A 350 2.38 15.41 -8.73
CA GLY A 350 1.69 16.51 -9.43
C GLY A 350 0.60 17.22 -8.61
N HIS A 351 0.32 16.75 -7.39
CA HIS A 351 -0.79 17.19 -6.54
C HIS A 351 -0.31 17.43 -5.10
N PRO A 352 0.33 18.57 -4.80
CA PRO A 352 0.89 18.85 -3.48
C PRO A 352 -0.18 18.79 -2.38
N GLY A 353 0.15 18.13 -1.26
CA GLY A 353 -0.76 17.94 -0.13
C GLY A 353 -1.82 16.85 -0.33
N ALA A 354 -1.99 16.28 -1.53
CA ALA A 354 -3.04 15.30 -1.80
C ALA A 354 -2.85 13.98 -1.03
N HIS A 355 -1.61 13.49 -0.92
CA HIS A 355 -1.32 12.28 -0.14
C HIS A 355 -1.64 12.50 1.34
N ALA A 356 -1.15 13.61 1.91
CA ALA A 356 -1.43 13.99 3.29
C ALA A 356 -2.95 14.09 3.53
N ALA A 357 -3.69 14.75 2.63
CA ALA A 357 -5.12 14.98 2.77
C ALA A 357 -5.99 13.72 2.61
N THR A 358 -5.52 12.68 1.91
CA THR A 358 -6.37 11.53 1.52
C THR A 358 -5.85 10.17 1.96
N GLY A 359 -4.64 10.10 2.50
CA GLY A 359 -3.94 8.83 2.77
C GLY A 359 -3.69 8.00 1.51
N GLY A 360 -3.71 8.65 0.33
CA GLY A 360 -3.59 7.96 -0.95
C GLY A 360 -4.84 7.21 -1.40
N HIS A 361 -5.98 7.35 -0.71
CA HIS A 361 -7.21 6.64 -1.05
C HIS A 361 -7.86 7.26 -2.31
N PRO A 362 -7.95 6.54 -3.45
CA PRO A 362 -8.37 7.15 -4.73
C PRO A 362 -9.78 7.74 -4.71
N THR A 363 -10.73 7.13 -3.98
CA THR A 363 -12.08 7.69 -3.82
C THR A 363 -12.09 9.06 -3.12
N LEU A 364 -11.18 9.28 -2.17
CA LEU A 364 -11.08 10.56 -1.45
C LEU A 364 -10.28 11.59 -2.25
N LEU A 365 -9.34 11.12 -3.09
CA LEU A 365 -8.56 11.96 -3.99
C LEU A 365 -9.44 12.71 -4.99
N THR A 366 -10.45 12.08 -5.57
CA THR A 366 -11.36 12.76 -6.50
C THR A 366 -12.11 13.92 -5.82
N ALA A 367 -12.57 13.72 -4.59
CA ALA A 367 -13.24 14.77 -3.82
C ALA A 367 -12.28 15.92 -3.46
N TYR A 368 -11.05 15.58 -3.02
CA TYR A 368 -10.00 16.55 -2.72
C TYR A 368 -9.68 17.44 -3.92
N LEU A 369 -9.48 16.83 -5.10
CA LEU A 369 -9.14 17.55 -6.32
C LEU A 369 -10.27 18.46 -6.81
N ASN A 370 -11.51 18.12 -6.48
CA ASN A 370 -12.70 18.93 -6.75
C ASN A 370 -12.96 20.00 -5.66
N GLY A 371 -12.03 20.18 -4.70
CA GLY A 371 -12.13 21.19 -3.64
C GLY A 371 -13.04 20.80 -2.48
N THR A 372 -13.47 19.54 -2.38
CA THR A 372 -14.26 19.04 -1.24
C THR A 372 -13.32 18.49 -0.17
N PRO A 373 -13.47 18.89 1.11
CA PRO A 373 -12.65 18.35 2.20
C PRO A 373 -12.80 16.82 2.33
N PRO A 374 -11.70 16.04 2.29
CA PRO A 374 -11.74 14.58 2.31
C PRO A 374 -12.40 13.97 3.56
N ASP A 375 -12.26 14.63 4.71
CA ASP A 375 -12.92 14.30 5.97
C ASP A 375 -14.44 14.36 5.82
N ARG A 376 -14.99 15.41 5.20
CA ARG A 376 -16.44 15.53 4.97
C ARG A 376 -16.96 14.45 4.02
N THR A 377 -16.20 14.14 2.98
CA THR A 377 -16.55 13.05 2.04
C THR A 377 -16.53 11.70 2.76
N LEU A 378 -15.51 11.44 3.57
CA LEU A 378 -15.41 10.21 4.37
C LEU A 378 -16.57 10.12 5.37
N ASP A 379 -16.89 11.19 6.09
CA ASP A 379 -17.98 11.21 7.07
C ASP A 379 -19.35 10.98 6.42
N ALA A 380 -19.60 11.62 5.27
CA ALA A 380 -20.82 11.38 4.50
C ALA A 380 -20.93 9.93 4.03
N HIS A 381 -19.82 9.33 3.58
CA HIS A 381 -19.78 7.91 3.18
C HIS A 381 -20.06 6.99 4.37
N LEU A 382 -19.39 7.22 5.51
CA LEU A 382 -19.61 6.44 6.73
C LEU A 382 -21.05 6.54 7.24
N ARG A 383 -21.66 7.73 7.21
CA ARG A 383 -23.08 7.93 7.56
C ARG A 383 -24.02 7.22 6.59
N HIS A 384 -23.67 7.13 5.30
CA HIS A 384 -24.45 6.39 4.31
C HIS A 384 -24.43 4.88 4.57
N LEU A 385 -23.28 4.33 4.99
CA LEU A 385 -23.17 2.92 5.40
C LEU A 385 -23.93 2.64 6.71
N GLY A 386 -24.03 3.64 7.58
CA GLY A 386 -24.86 3.62 8.80
C GLY A 386 -24.06 3.94 10.06
N ASP A 387 -24.78 4.28 11.14
CA ASP A 387 -24.17 4.79 12.37
C ASP A 387 -23.18 3.81 13.01
N ASP A 388 -23.46 2.51 12.97
CA ASP A 388 -22.55 1.49 13.51
C ASP A 388 -21.23 1.39 12.71
N HIS A 389 -21.27 1.60 11.39
CA HIS A 389 -20.07 1.65 10.54
C HIS A 389 -19.21 2.86 10.89
N ARG A 390 -19.85 4.02 11.05
CA ARG A 390 -19.17 5.24 11.48
C ARG A 390 -18.55 5.08 12.87
N ARG A 391 -19.29 4.55 13.84
CA ARG A 391 -18.80 4.32 15.22
C ARG A 391 -17.63 3.33 15.24
N LEU A 392 -17.72 2.22 14.51
CA LEU A 392 -16.64 1.24 14.41
C LEU A 392 -15.39 1.85 13.75
N PHE A 393 -15.56 2.53 12.62
CA PHE A 393 -14.45 3.15 11.91
C PHE A 393 -13.72 4.19 12.77
N LEU A 394 -14.47 5.08 13.45
CA LEU A 394 -13.86 6.09 14.32
C LEU A 394 -13.18 5.46 15.54
N ALA A 395 -13.77 4.44 16.17
CA ALA A 395 -13.13 3.74 17.28
C ALA A 395 -11.83 3.04 16.85
N LEU A 396 -11.79 2.41 15.68
CA LEU A 396 -10.57 1.85 15.10
C LEU A 396 -9.54 2.94 14.75
N ALA A 397 -9.99 4.12 14.29
CA ALA A 397 -9.11 5.24 13.97
C ALA A 397 -8.44 5.89 15.18
N THR A 398 -8.96 5.69 16.39
CA THR A 398 -8.31 6.14 17.63
C THR A 398 -7.16 5.22 18.09
N GLN A 399 -6.91 4.11 17.38
CA GLN A 399 -5.94 3.08 17.77
C GLN A 399 -4.79 3.00 16.75
N ASP A 400 -3.55 3.02 17.23
CA ASP A 400 -2.37 2.76 16.38
C ASP A 400 -2.30 1.28 15.97
N THR A 401 -2.61 0.38 16.92
CA THR A 401 -2.75 -1.06 16.69
C THR A 401 -4.17 -1.50 17.08
N PRO A 402 -4.98 -1.96 16.11
CA PRO A 402 -6.37 -2.33 16.38
C PRO A 402 -6.52 -3.46 17.39
N ASN A 403 -7.39 -3.28 18.38
CA ASN A 403 -7.87 -4.33 19.27
C ASN A 403 -9.37 -4.55 19.06
N LEU A 404 -9.73 -5.49 18.20
CA LEU A 404 -11.12 -5.78 17.85
C LEU A 404 -11.97 -6.21 19.06
N SER A 405 -11.38 -6.90 20.04
CA SER A 405 -12.10 -7.35 21.24
C SER A 405 -12.47 -6.17 22.13
N ALA A 406 -11.52 -5.28 22.41
CA ALA A 406 -11.75 -4.06 23.19
C ALA A 406 -12.69 -3.11 22.45
N THR A 407 -12.51 -2.94 21.15
CA THR A 407 -13.37 -2.11 20.28
C THR A 407 -14.81 -2.59 20.30
N ARG A 408 -15.02 -3.91 20.15
CA ARG A 408 -16.36 -4.52 20.23
C ARG A 408 -17.03 -4.24 21.58
N ALA A 409 -16.29 -4.42 22.68
CA ALA A 409 -16.81 -4.17 24.02
C ALA A 409 -17.14 -2.68 24.23
N ALA A 410 -16.23 -1.78 23.84
CA ALA A 410 -16.40 -0.32 23.96
C ALA A 410 -17.62 0.21 23.19
N LEU A 411 -17.96 -0.40 22.06
CA LEU A 411 -19.13 -0.02 21.25
C LEU A 411 -20.43 -0.75 21.64
N ASN A 412 -20.37 -1.68 22.59
CA ASN A 412 -21.46 -2.60 22.94
C ASN A 412 -21.96 -3.43 21.75
N PHE A 413 -21.04 -3.88 20.89
CA PHE A 413 -21.37 -4.70 19.72
C PHE A 413 -21.44 -6.20 20.07
N SER A 414 -22.38 -6.89 19.43
CA SER A 414 -22.32 -8.35 19.35
C SER A 414 -21.17 -8.79 18.43
N ALA A 415 -20.71 -10.04 18.54
CA ALA A 415 -19.70 -10.57 17.62
C ALA A 415 -20.18 -10.55 16.16
N ALA A 416 -21.47 -10.82 15.93
CA ALA A 416 -22.09 -10.78 14.60
C ALA A 416 -22.13 -9.36 14.04
N THR A 417 -22.48 -8.37 14.87
CA THR A 417 -22.48 -6.96 14.49
C THR A 417 -21.07 -6.53 14.09
N LEU A 418 -20.07 -6.77 14.95
CA LEU A 418 -18.67 -6.41 14.65
C LEU A 418 -18.22 -7.03 13.32
N ALA A 419 -18.44 -8.33 13.13
CA ALA A 419 -18.01 -9.04 11.93
C ALA A 419 -18.68 -8.47 10.67
N GLY A 420 -19.99 -8.25 10.68
CA GLY A 420 -20.72 -7.71 9.53
C GLY A 420 -20.35 -6.26 9.21
N THR A 421 -20.18 -5.42 10.23
CA THR A 421 -19.79 -4.02 10.07
C THR A 421 -18.35 -3.89 9.59
N LEU A 422 -17.41 -4.66 10.16
CA LEU A 422 -16.01 -4.68 9.75
C LEU A 422 -15.83 -5.25 8.34
N ASP A 423 -16.57 -6.31 8.00
CA ASP A 423 -16.58 -6.86 6.64
C ASP A 423 -17.04 -5.81 5.63
N THR A 424 -18.10 -5.06 5.97
CA THR A 424 -18.58 -3.97 5.12
C THR A 424 -17.53 -2.85 4.99
N LEU A 425 -16.91 -2.38 6.08
CA LEU A 425 -15.84 -1.38 6.01
C LEU A 425 -14.62 -1.86 5.20
N THR A 426 -14.30 -3.16 5.28
CA THR A 426 -13.22 -3.79 4.54
C THR A 426 -13.57 -3.90 3.05
N ARG A 427 -14.81 -4.27 2.73
CA ARG A 427 -15.37 -4.24 1.37
C ARG A 427 -15.45 -2.83 0.82
N GLU A 428 -15.55 -1.80 1.64
CA GLU A 428 -15.50 -0.40 1.20
C GLU A 428 -14.06 0.13 1.08
N GLY A 429 -13.04 -0.69 1.38
CA GLY A 429 -11.63 -0.29 1.31
C GLY A 429 -11.17 0.66 2.41
N LEU A 430 -12.00 0.87 3.43
CA LEU A 430 -11.74 1.80 4.53
C LEU A 430 -10.87 1.18 5.63
N THR A 431 -10.99 -0.14 5.82
CA THR A 431 -10.24 -0.93 6.80
C THR A 431 -9.57 -2.14 6.14
N THR A 432 -8.64 -2.75 6.86
CA THR A 432 -8.20 -4.14 6.64
C THR A 432 -9.05 -5.11 7.48
N PRO A 433 -9.03 -6.43 7.21
CA PRO A 433 -9.76 -7.42 8.01
C PRO A 433 -9.35 -7.45 9.50
N ASP A 434 -8.13 -7.05 9.84
CA ASP A 434 -7.63 -6.91 11.22
C ASP A 434 -8.06 -5.58 11.89
N GLY A 435 -8.74 -4.69 11.16
CA GLY A 435 -9.26 -3.42 11.68
C GLY A 435 -8.34 -2.21 11.45
N SER A 436 -7.21 -2.38 10.76
CA SER A 436 -6.29 -1.28 10.48
C SER A 436 -6.91 -0.31 9.48
N ILE A 437 -6.84 1.00 9.77
CA ILE A 437 -7.47 2.05 8.96
C ILE A 437 -6.61 2.40 7.76
N ARG A 438 -7.22 2.44 6.57
CA ARG A 438 -6.54 2.80 5.31
C ARG A 438 -6.60 4.31 4.99
N ALA A 439 -7.56 5.04 5.57
CA ALA A 439 -7.74 6.49 5.41
C ALA A 439 -7.40 7.26 6.71
N SER A 440 -6.18 7.10 7.22
CA SER A 440 -5.81 7.56 8.56
C SER A 440 -5.86 9.08 8.75
N THR A 441 -5.43 9.89 7.77
CA THR A 441 -5.46 11.36 7.92
C THR A 441 -6.87 11.96 7.93
N PRO A 442 -7.76 11.65 6.96
CA PRO A 442 -9.16 12.08 7.04
C PRO A 442 -9.85 11.58 8.32
N ALA A 443 -9.54 10.37 8.77
CA ALA A 443 -10.10 9.83 10.02
C ALA A 443 -9.67 10.66 11.25
N ARG A 444 -8.38 11.05 11.34
CA ARG A 444 -7.89 11.94 12.40
C ARG A 444 -8.60 13.29 12.38
N HIS A 445 -8.77 13.92 11.22
CA HIS A 445 -9.53 15.16 11.11
C HIS A 445 -10.99 15.00 11.60
N LEU A 446 -11.63 13.87 11.31
CA LEU A 446 -12.97 13.61 11.85
C LEU A 446 -13.00 13.45 13.36
N LEU A 447 -12.00 12.80 13.95
CA LEU A 447 -11.86 12.73 15.40
C LEU A 447 -11.66 14.13 16.02
N ASP A 448 -10.88 15.00 15.37
CA ASP A 448 -10.61 16.37 15.83
C ASP A 448 -11.84 17.27 15.75
N THR A 449 -12.77 17.01 14.83
CA THR A 449 -14.02 17.79 14.73
C THR A 449 -15.00 17.55 15.88
N HIS A 450 -14.88 16.42 16.58
CA HIS A 450 -15.75 16.03 17.70
C HIS A 450 -14.90 15.57 18.90
N PRO A 451 -14.14 16.49 19.53
CA PRO A 451 -13.14 16.11 20.53
C PRO A 451 -13.75 15.39 21.73
N LEU A 452 -14.95 15.78 22.17
CA LEU A 452 -15.62 15.12 23.30
C LEU A 452 -16.03 13.66 22.98
N ASP A 453 -16.57 13.41 21.79
CA ASP A 453 -16.93 12.05 21.35
C ASP A 453 -15.69 11.17 21.19
N THR A 454 -14.60 11.75 20.71
CA THR A 454 -13.29 11.11 20.62
C THR A 454 -12.76 10.75 22.01
N THR A 455 -12.79 11.68 22.97
CA THR A 455 -12.40 11.45 24.37
C THR A 455 -13.27 10.37 25.02
N LEU A 456 -14.59 10.37 24.80
CA LEU A 456 -15.50 9.31 25.27
C LEU A 456 -15.18 7.95 24.65
N THR A 457 -14.82 7.93 23.37
CA THR A 457 -14.41 6.69 22.68
C THR A 457 -13.12 6.14 23.29
N HIS A 458 -12.13 7.00 23.56
CA HIS A 458 -10.93 6.62 24.31
C HIS A 458 -11.26 6.09 25.72
N LEU A 459 -12.19 6.72 26.45
CA LEU A 459 -12.59 6.24 27.79
C LEU A 459 -13.17 4.82 27.73
N HIS A 460 -14.10 4.57 26.81
CA HIS A 460 -14.68 3.23 26.64
C HIS A 460 -13.66 2.20 26.20
N LEU A 461 -12.75 2.55 25.29
CA LEU A 461 -11.64 1.68 24.91
C LEU A 461 -10.74 1.37 26.10
N ALA A 462 -10.35 2.38 26.88
CA ALA A 462 -9.47 2.23 28.03
C ALA A 462 -10.03 1.24 29.07
N ARG A 463 -11.34 1.27 29.32
CA ARG A 463 -12.06 0.35 30.23
C ARG A 463 -12.04 -1.12 29.76
N HIS A 464 -11.87 -1.37 28.47
CA HIS A 464 -11.90 -2.71 27.87
C HIS A 464 -10.56 -3.19 27.30
N HIS A 465 -9.55 -2.32 27.26
CA HIS A 465 -8.20 -2.68 26.86
C HIS A 465 -7.46 -3.45 27.98
N PRO A 466 -6.58 -4.39 27.61
CA PRO A 466 -5.60 -4.96 28.53
C PRO A 466 -4.72 -3.88 29.17
N ARG A 467 -4.31 -4.10 30.43
CA ARG A 467 -3.51 -3.17 31.24
C ARG A 467 -2.26 -2.63 30.52
N ASP A 468 -1.61 -3.47 29.73
CA ASP A 468 -0.38 -3.17 29.00
C ASP A 468 -0.56 -2.26 27.78
N THR A 469 -1.77 -2.17 27.24
CA THR A 469 -2.08 -1.35 26.04
C THR A 469 -3.07 -0.22 26.32
N ALA A 470 -3.69 -0.18 27.50
CA ALA A 470 -4.75 0.78 27.82
C ALA A 470 -4.27 2.23 28.09
N TRP A 471 -3.00 2.43 28.49
CA TRP A 471 -2.54 3.74 28.97
C TRP A 471 -2.73 4.91 27.98
N PRO A 472 -2.42 4.79 26.67
CA PRO A 472 -2.67 5.86 25.72
C PRO A 472 -4.14 6.29 25.67
N HIS A 473 -5.08 5.35 25.80
CA HIS A 473 -6.51 5.64 25.85
C HIS A 473 -6.92 6.29 27.18
N TRP A 474 -6.39 5.83 28.31
CA TRP A 474 -6.60 6.50 29.60
C TRP A 474 -6.13 7.95 29.57
N LEU A 475 -4.92 8.20 29.05
CA LEU A 475 -4.34 9.53 28.95
C LEU A 475 -5.14 10.45 28.02
N ALA A 476 -5.58 9.95 26.87
CA ALA A 476 -6.44 10.69 25.94
C ALA A 476 -7.83 11.01 26.54
N ALA A 477 -8.29 10.22 27.52
CA ALA A 477 -9.56 10.37 28.20
C ALA A 477 -9.47 11.08 29.57
N ARG A 478 -8.34 11.72 29.89
CA ARG A 478 -8.02 12.21 31.25
C ARG A 478 -9.11 13.04 31.91
N ASP A 479 -9.72 13.94 31.15
CA ASP A 479 -10.66 14.90 31.69
C ASP A 479 -12.08 14.30 31.91
N LEU A 480 -12.28 13.02 31.55
CA LEU A 480 -13.55 12.28 31.71
C LEU A 480 -13.47 11.09 32.67
N TRP A 481 -12.39 10.94 33.45
CA TRP A 481 -12.29 9.86 34.41
C TRP A 481 -13.34 9.97 35.53
N GLU A 482 -13.87 8.81 35.94
CA GLU A 482 -14.76 8.68 37.09
C GLU A 482 -14.07 7.96 38.25
N ASP A 483 -14.66 7.98 39.44
CA ASP A 483 -14.07 7.36 40.65
C ASP A 483 -13.70 5.88 40.43
N HIS A 484 -14.54 5.13 39.71
CA HIS A 484 -14.32 3.72 39.42
C HIS A 484 -13.19 3.45 38.41
N ASP A 485 -12.74 4.47 37.68
CA ASP A 485 -11.64 4.38 36.72
C ASP A 485 -10.25 4.53 37.38
N THR A 486 -10.21 5.02 38.62
CA THR A 486 -8.97 5.32 39.37
C THR A 486 -8.00 4.14 39.37
N THR A 487 -8.45 2.96 39.82
CA THR A 487 -7.63 1.76 39.95
C THR A 487 -7.13 1.22 38.60
N PRO A 488 -7.98 0.97 37.58
CA PRO A 488 -7.51 0.47 36.29
C PRO A 488 -6.61 1.47 35.56
N CYS A 489 -6.91 2.78 35.64
CA CYS A 489 -6.07 3.83 35.07
C CYS A 489 -4.67 3.87 35.71
N ALA A 490 -4.61 3.88 37.05
CA ALA A 490 -3.36 3.84 37.80
C ALA A 490 -2.53 2.59 37.46
N ALA A 491 -3.18 1.42 37.35
CA ALA A 491 -2.51 0.17 36.99
C ALA A 491 -1.92 0.21 35.57
N ALA A 492 -2.64 0.77 34.60
CA ALA A 492 -2.17 0.93 33.22
C ALA A 492 -1.00 1.92 33.13
N ALA A 493 -1.11 3.08 33.80
CA ALA A 493 -0.04 4.08 33.89
C ALA A 493 1.22 3.49 34.51
N HIS A 494 1.06 2.75 35.62
CA HIS A 494 2.15 2.07 36.31
C HIS A 494 2.84 1.05 35.41
N TRP A 495 2.08 0.26 34.65
CA TRP A 495 2.70 -0.71 33.72
C TRP A 495 3.48 0.01 32.62
N HIS A 496 2.90 1.07 32.04
CA HIS A 496 3.53 1.83 30.96
C HIS A 496 4.84 2.48 31.44
N ALA A 497 4.80 3.15 32.59
CA ALA A 497 5.96 3.77 33.19
C ALA A 497 7.06 2.74 33.56
N ASP A 498 6.70 1.55 34.04
CA ASP A 498 7.65 0.46 34.30
C ASP A 498 8.38 0.01 33.02
N GLN A 499 7.70 -0.02 31.86
CA GLN A 499 8.36 -0.29 30.58
C GLN A 499 9.29 0.86 30.15
N GLU A 500 8.92 2.11 30.43
CA GLU A 500 9.77 3.28 30.16
C GLU A 500 11.04 3.24 31.02
N MET A 501 10.93 2.85 32.29
CA MET A 501 12.06 2.63 33.21
C MET A 501 13.00 1.55 32.67
N LYS A 502 12.47 0.38 32.30
CA LYS A 502 13.25 -0.75 31.75
C LYS A 502 14.00 -0.42 30.46
N ARG A 503 13.52 0.58 29.70
CA ARG A 503 14.16 1.09 28.48
C ARG A 503 15.13 2.25 28.73
N GLY A 504 15.37 2.62 29.99
CA GLY A 504 16.29 3.70 30.35
C GLY A 504 15.70 5.11 30.19
N HIS A 505 14.38 5.27 30.32
CA HIS A 505 13.70 6.56 30.23
C HIS A 505 13.00 6.99 31.54
N PRO A 506 13.72 7.10 32.67
CA PRO A 506 13.13 7.39 33.97
C PRO A 506 12.46 8.76 34.06
N ALA A 507 13.00 9.78 33.39
CA ALA A 507 12.38 11.10 33.34
C ALA A 507 11.03 11.09 32.60
N LYS A 508 10.85 10.19 31.63
CA LYS A 508 9.58 10.00 30.90
C LYS A 508 8.57 9.25 31.77
N ALA A 509 9.02 8.18 32.42
CA ALA A 509 8.22 7.42 33.40
C ALA A 509 7.67 8.32 34.52
N ALA A 510 8.50 9.23 35.06
CA ALA A 510 8.07 10.17 36.09
C ALA A 510 6.95 11.13 35.63
N LYS A 511 6.97 11.56 34.36
CA LYS A 511 5.92 12.40 33.75
C LYS A 511 4.65 11.60 33.45
N THR A 512 4.79 10.36 32.98
CA THR A 512 3.68 9.42 32.80
C THR A 512 2.90 9.24 34.11
N LEU A 513 3.61 9.02 35.22
CA LEU A 513 2.99 8.81 36.53
C LEU A 513 2.49 10.10 37.20
N GLU A 514 2.96 11.26 36.78
CA GLU A 514 2.51 12.56 37.30
C GLU A 514 1.05 12.84 36.94
N VAL A 515 0.63 12.46 35.73
CA VAL A 515 -0.71 12.69 35.22
C VAL A 515 -1.68 11.56 35.55
N ALA A 516 -1.21 10.46 36.14
CA ALA A 516 -2.01 9.32 36.57
C ALA A 516 -2.68 9.56 37.93
N PRO A 517 -3.74 8.81 38.28
CA PRO A 517 -4.29 8.83 39.64
C PRO A 517 -3.22 8.45 40.66
N GLN A 518 -3.04 9.29 41.69
CA GLN A 518 -1.92 9.20 42.63
C GLN A 518 -2.17 8.15 43.74
N THR A 519 -2.28 6.87 43.36
CA THR A 519 -2.27 5.74 44.30
C THR A 519 -0.88 5.56 44.92
N ASP A 520 -0.79 4.75 45.98
CA ASP A 520 0.47 4.53 46.67
C ASP A 520 1.51 3.84 45.78
N GLU A 521 1.10 2.91 44.92
CA GLU A 521 1.96 2.25 43.93
C GLU A 521 2.46 3.24 42.87
N VAL A 522 1.59 4.14 42.38
CA VAL A 522 1.95 5.18 41.40
C VAL A 522 2.97 6.15 42.00
N LYS A 523 2.72 6.63 43.22
CA LYS A 523 3.66 7.52 43.94
C LYS A 523 5.01 6.82 44.18
N LEU A 524 5.00 5.56 44.57
CA LEU A 524 6.23 4.81 44.81
C LEU A 524 7.06 4.63 43.54
N LEU A 525 6.46 4.17 42.44
CA LEU A 525 7.17 4.04 41.16
C LEU A 525 7.64 5.41 40.63
N ARG A 526 6.84 6.47 40.84
CA ARG A 526 7.23 7.84 40.46
C ARG A 526 8.41 8.33 41.28
N GLY A 527 8.47 7.97 42.56
CA GLY A 527 9.62 8.21 43.43
C GLY A 527 10.91 7.60 42.86
N TRP A 528 10.86 6.32 42.46
CA TRP A 528 11.97 5.63 41.79
C TRP A 528 12.37 6.31 40.47
N ALA A 529 11.39 6.62 39.62
CA ALA A 529 11.63 7.28 38.34
C ALA A 529 12.27 8.68 38.50
N LEU A 530 11.82 9.46 39.48
CA LEU A 530 12.42 10.77 39.79
C LEU A 530 13.84 10.63 40.34
N LEU A 531 14.11 9.58 41.13
CA LEU A 531 15.43 9.29 41.67
C LEU A 531 16.43 8.97 40.56
N GLU A 532 16.10 8.06 39.65
CA GLU A 532 16.94 7.72 38.50
C GLU A 532 17.11 8.88 37.52
N ALA A 533 16.11 9.78 37.42
CA ALA A 533 16.20 11.01 36.65
C ALA A 533 16.97 12.15 37.35
N GLY A 534 17.54 11.90 38.53
CA GLY A 534 18.31 12.88 39.29
C GLY A 534 17.50 14.01 39.94
N ARG A 535 16.17 13.85 40.09
CA ARG A 535 15.23 14.83 40.66
C ARG A 535 14.93 14.51 42.13
N TYR A 536 15.98 14.42 42.95
CA TYR A 536 15.91 13.92 44.33
C TYR A 536 14.95 14.67 45.26
N PRO A 537 14.84 16.02 45.24
CA PRO A 537 13.87 16.72 46.10
C PRO A 537 12.43 16.36 45.78
N LEU A 538 12.08 16.25 44.50
CA LEU A 538 10.75 15.84 44.06
C LEU A 538 10.47 14.38 44.42
N ALA A 539 11.47 13.50 44.29
CA ALA A 539 11.34 12.10 44.71
C ALA A 539 10.95 12.00 46.19
N LEU A 540 11.56 12.81 47.07
CA LEU A 540 11.21 12.88 48.50
C LEU A 540 9.78 13.36 48.72
N THR A 541 9.36 14.44 48.04
CA THR A 541 8.01 15.00 48.17
C THR A 541 6.93 14.00 47.74
N VAL A 542 7.16 13.28 46.64
CA VAL A 542 6.16 12.34 46.10
C VAL A 542 5.94 11.14 47.03
N VAL A 543 7.00 10.65 47.69
CA VAL A 543 6.91 9.48 48.59
C VAL A 543 6.69 9.84 50.06
N GLU A 544 6.75 11.13 50.44
CA GLU A 544 6.49 11.62 51.80
C GLU A 544 5.17 11.11 52.42
N PRO A 545 4.01 11.12 51.72
CA PRO A 545 2.77 10.64 52.31
C PRO A 545 2.72 9.13 52.49
N LEU A 546 3.68 8.38 51.93
CA LEU A 546 3.72 6.93 52.01
C LEU A 546 4.41 6.46 53.30
N SER A 547 3.89 5.41 53.92
CA SER A 547 4.47 4.84 55.14
C SER A 547 4.36 3.32 55.17
N GLY A 548 5.19 2.66 55.97
CA GLY A 548 5.10 1.21 56.20
C GLY A 548 5.65 0.31 55.08
N ASN A 549 6.18 0.86 53.99
CA ASN A 549 6.78 0.09 52.90
C ASN A 549 8.32 0.30 52.85
N PRO A 550 9.14 -0.77 52.91
CA PRO A 550 10.59 -0.69 52.78
C PRO A 550 11.09 0.06 51.53
N ASP A 551 10.41 -0.06 50.38
CA ASP A 551 10.81 0.63 49.15
C ASP A 551 10.65 2.15 49.26
N VAL A 552 9.69 2.64 50.08
CA VAL A 552 9.55 4.07 50.37
C VAL A 552 10.79 4.57 51.12
N TYR A 553 11.25 3.82 52.13
CA TYR A 553 12.47 4.15 52.86
C TYR A 553 13.70 4.09 51.95
N ALA A 554 13.77 3.12 51.04
CA ALA A 554 14.86 3.02 50.07
C ALA A 554 14.95 4.26 49.15
N VAL A 555 13.83 4.70 48.56
CA VAL A 555 13.78 5.93 47.75
C VAL A 555 14.21 7.14 48.57
N ARG A 556 13.70 7.27 49.81
CA ARG A 556 14.03 8.39 50.70
C ARG A 556 15.52 8.42 51.06
N ALA A 557 16.05 7.28 51.50
CA ALA A 557 17.45 7.15 51.89
C ALA A 557 18.38 7.48 50.73
N MET A 558 18.09 6.95 49.55
CA MET A 558 18.91 7.18 48.36
C MET A 558 18.82 8.65 47.89
N ALA A 559 17.63 9.25 47.86
CA ALA A 559 17.47 10.66 47.51
C ALA A 559 18.20 11.59 48.51
N MET A 560 18.15 11.28 49.81
CA MET A 560 18.90 12.03 50.84
C MET A 560 20.41 11.87 50.67
N LEU A 561 20.90 10.66 50.34
CA LEU A 561 22.31 10.42 50.07
C LEU A 561 22.81 11.27 48.89
N MET A 562 22.04 11.31 47.80
CA MET A 562 22.37 12.11 46.61
C MET A 562 22.33 13.62 46.86
N LEU A 563 21.50 14.07 47.81
CA LEU A 563 21.50 15.45 48.32
C LEU A 563 22.57 15.71 49.39
N SER A 564 23.48 14.76 49.63
CA SER A 564 24.53 14.82 50.65
C SER A 564 24.06 14.95 52.10
N ARG A 565 22.79 14.61 52.39
CA ARG A 565 22.21 14.52 53.74
C ARG A 565 22.53 13.16 54.37
N THR A 566 23.82 12.88 54.54
CA THR A 566 24.36 11.55 54.86
C THR A 566 23.81 10.97 56.17
N ASP A 567 23.69 11.78 57.22
CA ASP A 567 23.21 11.31 58.54
C ASP A 567 21.73 10.93 58.50
N GLU A 568 20.93 11.68 57.76
CA GLU A 568 19.51 11.38 57.57
C GLU A 568 19.30 10.16 56.68
N ALA A 569 20.07 10.08 55.59
CA ALA A 569 20.08 8.93 54.70
C ALA A 569 20.41 7.64 55.45
N LYS A 570 21.41 7.67 56.35
CA LYS A 570 21.79 6.55 57.20
C LYS A 570 20.63 6.12 58.11
N LYS A 571 20.03 7.05 58.85
CA LYS A 571 18.91 6.76 59.76
C LYS A 571 17.73 6.13 59.03
N ILE A 572 17.38 6.65 57.85
CA ILE A 572 16.28 6.09 57.04
C ILE A 572 16.65 4.71 56.48
N ALA A 573 17.89 4.51 56.03
CA ALA A 573 18.34 3.21 55.53
C ALA A 573 18.33 2.13 56.62
N GLU A 574 18.64 2.47 57.88
CA GLU A 574 18.55 1.55 59.03
C GLU A 574 17.11 1.07 59.30
N LEU A 575 16.09 1.87 58.95
CA LEU A 575 14.68 1.49 59.11
C LEU A 575 14.22 0.42 58.11
N ILE A 576 14.95 0.21 57.01
CA ILE A 576 14.66 -0.85 56.03
C ILE A 576 14.89 -2.24 56.66
N GLY A 577 15.87 -2.33 57.56
CA GLY A 577 16.23 -3.59 58.24
C GLY A 577 16.99 -4.57 57.33
N GLU A 578 17.07 -5.82 57.80
CA GLU A 578 17.67 -6.93 57.05
C GLU A 578 16.61 -7.71 56.25
N GLY A 579 16.95 -8.12 55.04
CA GLY A 579 16.05 -8.88 54.19
C GLY A 579 16.59 -9.09 52.77
N ARG A 580 15.72 -9.56 51.88
CA ARG A 580 16.09 -10.01 50.52
C ARG A 580 15.33 -9.30 49.39
N GLU A 581 14.49 -8.33 49.73
CA GLU A 581 13.70 -7.58 48.74
C GLU A 581 14.49 -6.41 48.14
N HIS A 582 13.95 -5.84 47.06
CA HIS A 582 14.53 -4.74 46.30
C HIS A 582 15.00 -3.57 47.19
N ALA A 583 14.15 -3.14 48.12
CA ALA A 583 14.48 -2.11 49.11
C ALA A 583 15.76 -2.37 49.91
N HIS A 584 16.07 -3.63 50.24
CA HIS A 584 17.22 -4.00 51.06
C HIS A 584 18.53 -3.84 50.30
N ALA A 585 18.51 -4.07 48.98
CA ALA A 585 19.68 -3.82 48.12
C ALA A 585 20.08 -2.34 48.18
N TYR A 586 19.10 -1.44 48.09
CA TYR A 586 19.30 0.00 48.21
C TYR A 586 19.64 0.43 49.64
N GLY A 587 19.06 -0.20 50.66
CA GLY A 587 19.43 0.03 52.07
C GLY A 587 20.91 -0.24 52.32
N TYR A 588 21.39 -1.41 51.92
CA TYR A 588 22.82 -1.74 51.99
C TYR A 588 23.68 -0.79 51.16
N LEU A 589 23.23 -0.39 49.97
CA LEU A 589 23.96 0.56 49.12
C LEU A 589 24.16 1.91 49.83
N VAL A 590 23.10 2.46 50.42
CA VAL A 590 23.17 3.74 51.15
C VAL A 590 24.07 3.63 52.36
N LEU A 591 23.94 2.56 53.16
CA LEU A 591 24.80 2.32 54.31
C LEU A 591 26.27 2.15 53.90
N ALA A 592 26.54 1.49 52.77
CA ALA A 592 27.89 1.33 52.25
C ALA A 592 28.53 2.68 51.88
N HIS A 593 27.78 3.56 51.20
CA HIS A 593 28.23 4.91 50.90
C HIS A 593 28.47 5.74 52.17
N CYS A 594 27.63 5.59 53.20
CA CYS A 594 27.80 6.25 54.48
C CYS A 594 29.06 5.74 55.21
N ALA A 595 29.27 4.43 55.28
CA ALA A 595 30.46 3.81 55.88
C ALA A 595 31.74 4.25 55.16
N ARG A 596 31.71 4.32 53.82
CA ARG A 596 32.82 4.82 53.00
C ARG A 596 33.17 6.27 53.34
N ARG A 597 32.16 7.15 53.45
CA ARG A 597 32.36 8.56 53.84
C ARG A 597 32.90 8.71 55.27
N ALA A 598 32.52 7.79 56.16
CA ALA A 598 33.03 7.73 57.53
C ALA A 598 34.43 7.12 57.66
N GLY A 599 35.02 6.62 56.56
CA GLY A 599 36.35 5.99 56.55
C GLY A 599 36.37 4.52 57.00
N ASP A 600 35.21 3.91 57.31
CA ASP A 600 35.13 2.48 57.63
C ASP A 600 35.11 1.63 56.35
N LYS A 601 36.31 1.42 55.83
CA LYS A 601 36.59 0.68 54.60
C LYS A 601 36.05 -0.76 54.65
N LYS A 602 36.20 -1.44 55.79
CA LYS A 602 35.80 -2.85 55.94
C LYS A 602 34.29 -2.99 55.93
N LEU A 603 33.59 -2.14 56.67
CA LEU A 603 32.12 -2.12 56.67
C LEU A 603 31.58 -1.74 55.29
N ALA A 604 32.17 -0.74 54.63
CA ALA A 604 31.76 -0.33 53.28
C ALA A 604 31.84 -1.49 52.28
N ILE A 605 32.95 -2.23 52.24
CA ILE A 605 33.11 -3.38 51.35
C ILE A 605 32.03 -4.45 51.61
N ASN A 606 31.79 -4.80 52.88
CA ASN A 606 30.79 -5.80 53.25
C ASN A 606 29.38 -5.41 52.80
N LEU A 607 29.01 -4.14 53.00
CA LEU A 607 27.69 -3.62 52.64
C LEU A 607 27.53 -3.49 51.11
N PHE A 608 28.56 -3.04 50.38
CA PHE A 608 28.54 -3.06 48.91
C PHE A 608 28.41 -4.48 48.37
N ASN A 609 29.08 -5.47 48.97
CA ASN A 609 28.94 -6.88 48.59
C ASN A 609 27.51 -7.40 48.83
N ALA A 610 26.91 -7.07 49.98
CA ALA A 610 25.54 -7.44 50.28
C ALA A 610 24.54 -6.81 49.30
N SER A 611 24.71 -5.53 48.98
CA SER A 611 23.92 -4.82 47.98
C SER A 611 24.07 -5.45 46.58
N HIS A 612 25.30 -5.68 46.14
CA HIS A 612 25.61 -6.32 44.86
C HIS A 612 24.96 -7.70 44.75
N LEU A 613 25.07 -8.54 45.78
CA LEU A 613 24.49 -9.88 45.80
C LEU A 613 22.97 -9.83 45.64
N LEU A 614 22.28 -8.90 46.30
CA LEU A 614 20.84 -8.74 46.14
C LEU A 614 20.44 -8.23 44.75
N PHE A 615 21.15 -7.24 44.20
CA PHE A 615 20.90 -6.79 42.82
C PHE A 615 21.15 -7.88 41.79
N ASN A 616 22.17 -8.70 42.00
CA ASN A 616 22.51 -9.82 41.13
C ASN A 616 21.40 -10.89 41.12
N PHE A 617 20.85 -11.26 42.28
CA PHE A 617 19.71 -12.18 42.37
C PHE A 617 18.45 -11.67 41.67
N LYS A 618 18.31 -10.35 41.52
CA LYS A 618 17.18 -9.70 40.83
C LYS A 618 17.50 -9.35 39.36
N ASN A 619 18.66 -9.78 38.84
CA ASN A 619 19.14 -9.49 37.48
C ASN A 619 19.27 -7.98 37.17
N ASN A 620 19.53 -7.13 38.17
CA ASN A 620 19.77 -5.71 37.97
C ASN A 620 21.27 -5.47 37.68
N TYR A 621 21.69 -5.83 36.47
CA TYR A 621 23.11 -5.82 36.09
C TYR A 621 23.73 -4.41 36.11
N ASP A 622 22.95 -3.36 35.83
CA ASP A 622 23.44 -1.97 35.84
C ASP A 622 23.90 -1.55 37.24
N GLU A 623 23.06 -1.79 38.27
CA GLU A 623 23.43 -1.52 39.66
C GLU A 623 24.58 -2.42 40.13
N CYS A 624 24.62 -3.69 39.70
CA CYS A 624 25.77 -4.56 39.96
C CYS A 624 27.07 -3.97 39.43
N LEU A 625 27.06 -3.41 38.22
CA LEU A 625 28.25 -2.81 37.60
C LEU A 625 28.69 -1.54 38.32
N LYS A 626 27.76 -0.66 38.69
CA LYS A 626 28.05 0.53 39.50
C LYS A 626 28.72 0.13 40.81
N ILE A 627 28.19 -0.88 41.49
CA ILE A 627 28.73 -1.35 42.77
C ILE A 627 30.11 -2.01 42.59
N ARG A 628 30.30 -2.86 41.58
CA ARG A 628 31.60 -3.47 41.29
C ARG A 628 32.66 -2.42 40.97
N SER A 629 32.30 -1.40 40.20
CA SER A 629 33.15 -0.25 39.92
C SER A 629 33.59 0.49 41.19
N ILE A 630 32.66 0.71 42.13
CA ILE A 630 32.97 1.30 43.44
C ILE A 630 33.86 0.38 44.28
N LEU A 631 33.59 -0.93 44.27
CA LEU A 631 34.37 -1.92 45.02
C LEU A 631 35.82 -1.99 44.57
N ILE A 632 36.12 -1.85 43.27
CA ILE A 632 37.49 -1.80 42.75
C ILE A 632 38.28 -0.65 43.37
N ASN A 633 37.68 0.54 43.47
CA ASN A 633 38.32 1.71 44.07
C ASN A 633 38.57 1.57 45.57
N ILE A 634 37.83 0.70 46.24
CA ILE A 634 37.92 0.51 47.70
C ILE A 634 38.72 -0.74 48.03
N ARG A 635 38.82 -1.77 47.18
CA ARG A 635 39.56 -3.00 47.51
C ARG A 635 41.07 -2.81 47.41
N THR A 636 41.81 -3.72 48.03
CA THR A 636 43.28 -3.81 48.00
C THR A 636 43.63 -5.30 47.98
N GLY A 637 44.46 -5.76 47.05
CA GLY A 637 44.98 -7.14 47.05
C GLY A 637 45.31 -7.71 45.67
N ASP A 638 46.01 -8.85 45.68
CA ASP A 638 46.61 -9.49 44.50
C ASP A 638 45.58 -10.12 43.54
N SER A 639 44.37 -10.43 44.01
CA SER A 639 43.29 -11.04 43.19
C SER A 639 42.45 -10.03 42.40
N LEU A 640 42.75 -8.73 42.49
CA LEU A 640 41.95 -7.67 41.85
C LEU A 640 41.85 -7.87 40.33
N LEU A 641 42.96 -8.27 39.69
CA LEU A 641 43.02 -8.45 38.23
C LEU A 641 42.19 -9.66 37.77
N ASP A 642 42.22 -10.75 38.52
CA ASP A 642 41.41 -11.95 38.24
C ASP A 642 39.92 -11.60 38.34
N GLU A 643 39.54 -10.90 39.41
CA GLU A 643 38.16 -10.44 39.59
C GLU A 643 37.72 -9.51 38.46
N VAL A 644 38.56 -8.53 38.08
CA VAL A 644 38.30 -7.58 36.99
C VAL A 644 38.15 -8.29 35.65
N HIS A 645 39.01 -9.28 35.38
CA HIS A 645 38.94 -10.12 34.19
C HIS A 645 37.60 -10.88 34.13
N ASP A 646 37.16 -11.45 35.25
CA ASP A 646 35.85 -12.11 35.34
C ASP A 646 34.69 -11.13 35.09
N ILE A 647 34.77 -9.87 35.57
CA ILE A 647 33.74 -8.85 35.24
C ILE A 647 33.68 -8.64 33.73
N ILE A 648 34.83 -8.38 33.11
CA ILE A 648 34.89 -7.93 31.72
C ILE A 648 34.46 -9.07 30.80
N SER A 649 34.90 -10.29 31.11
CA SER A 649 34.45 -11.50 30.41
C SER A 649 32.93 -11.68 30.48
N SER A 650 32.30 -11.34 31.61
CA SER A 650 30.83 -11.38 31.73
C SER A 650 30.09 -10.27 30.96
N LEU A 651 30.80 -9.22 30.52
CA LEU A 651 30.25 -8.08 29.77
C LEU A 651 30.48 -8.16 28.26
N ALA A 652 31.30 -9.11 27.81
CA ALA A 652 31.72 -9.24 26.41
C ALA A 652 30.49 -9.35 25.47
N GLY A 653 30.38 -8.41 24.54
CA GLY A 653 29.32 -8.37 23.52
C GLY A 653 28.00 -7.72 23.96
N VAL A 654 27.87 -7.29 25.23
CA VAL A 654 26.62 -6.70 25.76
C VAL A 654 26.79 -5.21 26.10
N ASN A 655 27.91 -4.82 26.70
CA ASN A 655 28.13 -3.43 27.13
C ASN A 655 29.63 -3.08 27.23
N ASN A 656 30.26 -2.85 26.07
CA ASN A 656 31.69 -2.55 25.97
C ASN A 656 32.09 -1.27 26.73
N ASN A 657 31.21 -0.25 26.80
CA ASN A 657 31.50 0.99 27.51
C ASN A 657 31.64 0.79 29.02
N SER A 658 30.90 -0.16 29.61
CA SER A 658 31.02 -0.49 31.03
C SER A 658 32.35 -1.17 31.35
N ALA A 659 32.90 -1.95 30.42
CA ALA A 659 34.24 -2.54 30.57
C ALA A 659 35.33 -1.45 30.62
N ALA A 660 35.21 -0.40 29.80
CA ALA A 660 36.15 0.72 29.82
C ALA A 660 36.17 1.48 31.17
N ILE A 661 34.99 1.70 31.78
CA ILE A 661 34.90 2.35 33.11
C ILE A 661 35.55 1.48 34.20
N ILE A 662 35.31 0.17 34.15
CA ILE A 662 35.87 -0.80 35.11
C ILE A 662 37.40 -0.87 34.99
N LEU A 663 37.92 -0.92 33.76
CA LEU A 663 39.35 -0.89 33.49
C LEU A 663 40.00 0.44 33.90
N ASN A 664 39.33 1.57 33.67
CA ASN A 664 39.80 2.88 34.15
C ASN A 664 39.96 2.88 35.67
N ASN A 665 38.95 2.44 36.41
CA ASN A 665 38.98 2.45 37.86
C ASN A 665 40.00 1.45 38.44
N CYS A 666 40.20 0.31 37.75
CA CYS A 666 41.30 -0.59 38.07
C CYS A 666 42.67 0.06 37.81
N GLY A 667 42.82 0.81 36.71
CA GLY A 667 44.03 1.58 36.44
C GLY A 667 44.31 2.65 37.49
N GLU A 668 43.27 3.31 38.02
CA GLU A 668 43.39 4.30 39.09
C GLU A 668 43.90 3.68 40.39
N PHE A 669 43.48 2.45 40.70
CA PHE A 669 44.00 1.68 41.83
C PHE A 669 45.51 1.43 41.72
N PHE A 670 45.98 0.94 40.57
CA PHE A 670 47.41 0.68 40.36
C PHE A 670 48.23 1.98 40.30
N SER A 671 47.68 3.03 39.70
CA SER A 671 48.28 4.38 39.74
C SER A 671 48.47 4.86 41.17
N SER A 672 47.46 4.71 42.03
CA SER A 672 47.52 5.13 43.44
C SER A 672 48.49 4.28 44.27
N SER A 673 48.73 3.05 43.82
CA SER A 673 49.69 2.12 44.44
C SER A 673 51.12 2.29 43.92
N GLY A 674 51.34 3.18 42.94
CA GLY A 674 52.64 3.46 42.33
C GLY A 674 53.05 2.51 41.20
N ASP A 675 52.20 1.56 40.80
CA ASP A 675 52.46 0.69 39.65
C ASP A 675 51.98 1.34 38.35
N HIS A 676 52.80 2.28 37.87
CA HIS A 676 52.50 3.07 36.68
C HIS A 676 52.45 2.24 35.39
N HIS A 677 53.24 1.16 35.30
CA HIS A 677 53.25 0.30 34.12
C HIS A 677 51.93 -0.47 33.99
N LYS A 678 51.43 -1.04 35.10
CA LYS A 678 50.14 -1.73 35.09
C LYS A 678 48.98 -0.77 34.84
N ALA A 679 49.05 0.43 35.40
CA ALA A 679 48.05 1.48 35.13
C ALA A 679 48.01 1.83 33.63
N ILE A 680 49.16 1.99 32.97
CA ILE A 680 49.23 2.25 31.51
C ILE A 680 48.61 1.13 30.70
N GLU A 681 48.90 -0.13 31.03
CA GLU A 681 48.31 -1.30 30.37
C GLU A 681 46.79 -1.25 30.48
N LEU A 682 46.25 -1.10 31.69
CA LEU A 682 44.81 -1.08 31.96
C LEU A 682 44.08 0.08 31.29
N TYR A 683 44.65 1.29 31.31
CA TYR A 683 44.06 2.44 30.60
C TYR A 683 44.11 2.27 29.08
N SER A 684 45.17 1.64 28.55
CA SER A 684 45.28 1.35 27.12
C SER A 684 44.23 0.30 26.69
N THR A 685 44.07 -0.77 27.46
CA THR A 685 43.01 -1.76 27.25
C THR A 685 41.63 -1.11 27.37
N ALA A 686 41.41 -0.19 28.33
CA ALA A 686 40.14 0.52 28.45
C ALA A 686 39.76 1.31 27.19
N LEU A 687 40.74 1.89 26.48
CA LEU A 687 40.49 2.60 25.22
C LEU A 687 40.04 1.68 24.09
N GLU A 688 40.49 0.41 24.07
CA GLU A 688 40.09 -0.58 23.07
C GLU A 688 38.60 -0.96 23.18
N TYR A 689 38.00 -0.75 24.36
CA TYR A 689 36.58 -1.01 24.61
C TYR A 689 35.64 0.15 24.22
N ILE A 690 36.15 1.32 23.84
CA ILE A 690 35.33 2.51 23.52
C ILE A 690 35.11 2.63 22.02
N ASN A 691 33.85 2.54 21.57
CA ASN A 691 33.47 2.81 20.17
C ASN A 691 33.08 4.28 19.95
N ILE A 692 33.25 4.74 18.70
CA ILE A 692 33.72 6.08 18.36
C ILE A 692 32.78 7.27 18.66
N SER A 693 31.46 7.10 18.90
CA SER A 693 30.51 8.24 18.82
C SER A 693 29.87 8.80 20.11
N ASP A 694 29.67 8.04 21.20
CA ASP A 694 28.83 8.54 22.34
C ASP A 694 29.52 8.60 23.73
N PHE A 695 30.79 8.18 23.85
CA PHE A 695 31.51 8.10 25.14
C PHE A 695 32.81 8.91 25.14
N SER A 696 32.71 10.18 24.81
CA SER A 696 33.86 11.06 24.70
C SER A 696 34.51 11.43 26.05
N ASP A 697 33.73 11.65 27.11
CA ASP A 697 34.24 12.06 28.43
C ASP A 697 35.20 11.04 29.06
N ILE A 698 34.85 9.75 29.01
CA ILE A 698 35.71 8.69 29.55
C ILE A 698 36.98 8.53 28.71
N ARG A 699 36.89 8.72 27.39
CA ARG A 699 38.03 8.64 26.46
C ARG A 699 39.00 9.79 26.69
N MET A 700 38.52 11.01 26.92
CA MET A 700 39.35 12.15 27.33
C MET A 700 40.07 11.88 28.64
N THR A 701 39.35 11.35 29.62
CA THR A 701 39.89 11.00 30.93
C THR A 701 40.99 9.93 30.83
N LEU A 702 40.76 8.89 30.02
CA LEU A 702 41.75 7.82 29.77
C LEU A 702 43.01 8.35 29.10
N TYR A 703 42.90 9.22 28.09
CA TYR A 703 44.07 9.85 27.48
C TYR A 703 44.82 10.74 28.47
N ASN A 704 44.13 11.52 29.30
CA ASN A 704 44.79 12.29 30.37
C ASN A 704 45.51 11.36 31.34
N ASN A 705 44.86 10.29 31.80
CA ASN A 705 45.44 9.33 32.75
C ASN A 705 46.67 8.64 32.16
N LEU A 706 46.63 8.23 30.90
CA LEU A 706 47.81 7.72 30.17
C LEU A 706 48.92 8.75 30.10
N GLY A 707 48.59 10.02 29.86
CA GLY A 707 49.56 11.12 29.91
C GLY A 707 50.24 11.23 31.27
N VAL A 708 49.44 11.21 32.34
CA VAL A 708 49.93 11.28 33.74
C VAL A 708 50.86 10.12 34.05
N GLN A 709 50.47 8.88 33.72
CA GLN A 709 51.34 7.74 34.00
C GLN A 709 52.63 7.76 33.19
N ASN A 710 52.57 8.14 31.91
CA ASN A 710 53.77 8.26 31.08
C ASN A 710 54.71 9.36 31.59
N HIS A 711 54.16 10.44 32.15
CA HIS A 711 54.94 11.49 32.79
C HIS A 711 55.63 10.97 34.05
N TYR A 712 54.93 10.23 34.93
CA TYR A 712 55.53 9.64 36.14
C TYR A 712 56.68 8.68 35.86
N ILE A 713 56.64 7.92 34.75
CA ILE A 713 57.75 7.03 34.35
C ILE A 713 58.83 7.73 33.50
N GLY A 714 58.75 9.06 33.33
CA GLY A 714 59.74 9.88 32.61
C GLY A 714 59.62 9.86 31.08
N ASN A 715 58.56 9.28 30.51
CA ASN A 715 58.32 9.25 29.07
C ASN A 715 57.55 10.50 28.60
N ASN A 716 58.22 11.64 28.66
CA ASN A 716 57.62 12.96 28.42
C ASN A 716 57.04 13.11 27.00
N SER A 717 57.69 12.52 25.99
CA SER A 717 57.20 12.57 24.60
C SER A 717 55.90 11.81 24.39
N ALA A 718 55.72 10.65 25.05
CA ALA A 718 54.44 9.94 25.02
C ALA A 718 53.38 10.65 25.85
N ALA A 719 53.75 11.19 27.02
CA ALA A 719 52.87 11.95 27.88
C ALA A 719 52.28 13.18 27.16
N GLU A 720 53.13 13.99 26.53
CA GLU A 720 52.74 15.15 25.74
C GLU A 720 51.76 14.76 24.61
N ARG A 721 52.05 13.69 23.87
CA ARG A 721 51.17 13.20 22.81
C ARG A 721 49.78 12.82 23.34
N TYR A 722 49.70 12.15 24.48
CA TYR A 722 48.42 11.77 25.08
C TYR A 722 47.64 12.97 25.63
N TYR A 723 48.34 13.91 26.28
CA TYR A 723 47.72 15.15 26.73
C TYR A 723 47.18 15.99 25.58
N ARG A 724 47.93 16.14 24.48
CA ARG A 724 47.46 16.86 23.29
C ARG A 724 46.21 16.21 22.69
N LYS A 725 46.16 14.87 22.60
CA LYS A 725 44.96 14.14 22.18
C LYS A 725 43.76 14.41 23.10
N ALA A 726 43.95 14.36 24.42
CA ALA A 726 42.88 14.65 25.37
C ALA A 726 42.41 16.12 25.28
N MET A 727 43.34 17.05 25.08
CA MET A 727 43.07 18.47 24.97
C MET A 727 42.30 18.86 23.70
N GLU A 728 42.65 18.27 22.54
CA GLU A 728 41.92 18.46 21.28
C GLU A 728 40.43 18.09 21.45
N MET A 729 40.15 17.02 22.18
CA MET A 729 38.80 16.58 22.48
C MET A 729 38.08 17.50 23.47
N CYS A 730 38.76 17.99 24.52
CA CYS A 730 38.16 18.87 25.52
C CYS A 730 37.65 20.19 24.92
N ILE A 731 38.34 20.72 23.91
CA ILE A 731 37.96 21.97 23.22
C ILE A 731 36.65 21.82 22.44
N GLY A 732 36.42 20.65 21.81
CA GLY A 732 35.21 20.38 21.03
C GLY A 732 33.95 20.18 21.88
N GLU A 733 34.11 19.77 23.14
CA GLU A 733 32.99 19.35 24.01
C GLU A 733 32.74 20.27 25.21
N GLY A 734 33.57 21.29 25.42
CA GLY A 734 33.39 22.28 26.48
C GLY A 734 33.76 21.78 27.89
N ASN A 735 34.60 20.75 28.01
CA ASN A 735 35.06 20.24 29.31
C ASN A 735 36.24 21.08 29.85
N PHE A 736 35.94 22.32 30.27
CA PHE A 736 36.94 23.30 30.69
C PHE A 736 37.76 22.87 31.91
N ARG A 737 37.16 22.09 32.82
CA ARG A 737 37.86 21.56 34.00
C ARG A 737 38.99 20.62 33.61
N LEU A 738 38.70 19.63 32.75
CA LEU A 738 39.71 18.68 32.29
C LEU A 738 40.75 19.37 31.40
N TYR A 739 40.32 20.33 30.57
CA TYR A 739 41.24 21.21 29.84
C TYR A 739 42.25 21.89 30.76
N GLY A 740 41.79 22.47 31.89
CA GLY A 740 42.67 23.09 32.88
C GLY A 740 43.69 22.13 33.49
N ILE A 741 43.27 20.92 33.83
CA ILE A 741 44.14 19.87 34.38
C ILE A 741 45.20 19.46 33.36
N ILE A 742 44.79 19.23 32.11
CA ILE A 742 45.70 18.83 31.03
C ILE A 742 46.69 19.95 30.71
N SER A 743 46.25 21.22 30.69
CA SER A 743 47.14 22.36 30.50
C SER A 743 48.22 22.42 31.59
N CYS A 744 47.88 22.18 32.86
CA CYS A 744 48.89 22.10 33.92
C CYS A 744 49.93 21.02 33.63
N ASN A 745 49.46 19.82 33.28
CA ASN A 745 50.33 18.69 33.02
C ASN A 745 51.23 18.92 31.81
N LEU A 746 50.72 19.57 30.74
CA LEU A 746 51.50 19.95 29.57
C LEU A 746 52.53 21.03 29.88
N SER A 747 52.12 22.09 30.58
CA SER A 747 53.03 23.17 30.97
C SER A 747 54.16 22.69 31.88
N GLU A 748 53.95 21.65 32.68
CA GLU A 748 55.01 21.03 33.46
C GLU A 748 56.04 20.29 32.59
N ILE A 749 55.63 19.71 31.47
CA ILE A 749 56.53 19.04 30.52
C ILE A 749 57.24 20.04 29.61
N SER A 750 56.54 21.07 29.14
CA SER A 750 57.05 22.04 28.17
C SER A 750 57.67 23.30 28.78
N ASP A 751 57.56 23.47 30.10
CA ASP A 751 57.91 24.69 30.85
C ASP A 751 57.24 25.97 30.30
N ASP A 752 56.08 25.82 29.66
CA ASP A 752 55.32 26.92 29.06
C ASP A 752 54.30 27.48 30.05
N LEU A 753 54.78 28.37 30.92
CA LEU A 753 53.99 28.97 32.00
C LEU A 753 53.08 30.10 31.51
N ASP A 754 53.37 30.69 30.34
CA ASP A 754 52.53 31.74 29.73
C ASP A 754 51.24 31.14 29.13
N TYR A 755 51.31 29.95 28.53
CA TYR A 755 50.13 29.19 28.12
C TYR A 755 49.19 28.89 29.31
N LEU A 756 49.76 28.62 30.49
CA LEU A 756 48.99 28.33 31.69
C LEU A 756 48.25 29.55 32.22
N LYS A 757 48.81 30.77 32.08
CA LYS A 757 48.10 32.03 32.39
C LYS A 757 46.88 32.24 31.50
N GLY A 758 47.01 31.95 30.21
CA GLY A 758 45.88 31.98 29.27
C GLY A 758 44.76 31.00 29.70
N THR A 759 45.14 29.80 30.13
CA THR A 759 44.21 28.79 30.64
C THR A 759 43.47 29.25 31.92
N VAL A 760 44.16 29.92 32.85
CA VAL A 760 43.54 30.46 34.08
C VAL A 760 42.38 31.40 33.77
N ASN A 761 42.50 32.23 32.73
CA ASN A 761 41.43 33.14 32.30
C ASN A 761 40.25 32.38 31.69
N ILE A 762 40.51 31.36 30.87
CA ILE A 762 39.47 30.49 30.30
C ILE A 762 38.70 29.79 31.41
N LEU A 763 39.37 29.26 32.44
CA LEU A 763 38.73 28.62 33.59
C LEU A 763 37.86 29.59 34.40
N LYS A 764 38.31 30.83 34.63
CA LYS A 764 37.52 31.86 35.34
C LYS A 764 36.24 32.22 34.61
N ILE A 765 36.34 32.46 33.30
CA ILE A 765 35.18 32.85 32.47
C ILE A 765 34.12 31.73 32.45
N ASN A 766 34.54 30.47 32.58
CA ASN A 766 33.66 29.30 32.54
C ASN A 766 33.30 28.73 33.92
N GLY A 767 33.52 29.47 35.02
CA GLY A 767 33.02 29.11 36.36
C GLY A 767 33.87 28.11 37.16
N GLU A 768 35.06 27.72 36.68
CA GLU A 768 35.98 26.81 37.37
C GLU A 768 36.89 27.55 38.37
N GLU A 769 36.30 28.31 39.28
CA GLU A 769 37.04 29.23 40.18
C GLU A 769 38.02 28.52 41.12
N TYR A 770 37.63 27.36 41.66
CA TYR A 770 38.48 26.61 42.60
C TYR A 770 39.75 26.10 41.91
N LEU A 771 39.61 25.53 40.71
CA LEU A 771 40.73 25.02 39.94
C LEU A 771 41.62 26.17 39.46
N SER A 772 41.02 27.25 38.97
CA SER A 772 41.75 28.47 38.58
C SER A 772 42.62 29.01 39.72
N ARG A 773 42.06 29.13 40.95
CA ARG A 773 42.82 29.58 42.13
C ARG A 773 43.98 28.63 42.48
N THR A 774 43.75 27.32 42.36
CA THR A 774 44.78 26.30 42.62
C THR A 774 45.94 26.44 41.64
N ILE A 775 45.65 26.60 40.35
CA ILE A 775 46.66 26.77 39.31
C ILE A 775 47.42 28.09 39.47
N THR A 776 46.72 29.19 39.75
CA THR A 776 47.36 30.49 40.02
C THR A 776 48.30 30.42 41.22
N LYS A 777 47.91 29.71 42.30
CA LYS A 777 48.78 29.50 43.46
C LYS A 777 50.06 28.74 43.07
N ASN A 778 49.93 27.64 42.31
CA ASN A 778 51.08 26.87 41.86
C ASN A 778 52.01 27.67 40.92
N LEU A 779 51.47 28.57 40.10
CA LEU A 779 52.26 29.49 39.28
C LEU A 779 53.06 30.49 40.14
N LEU A 780 52.43 31.05 41.18
CA LEU A 780 53.09 31.97 42.12
C LEU A 780 54.19 31.27 42.92
N ASP A 781 53.96 30.04 43.36
CA ASP A 781 54.95 29.22 44.08
C ASP A 781 56.17 28.89 43.19
N ARG A 782 56.00 28.91 41.86
CA ARG A 782 57.07 28.75 40.85
C ARG A 782 57.70 30.08 40.39
N GLY A 783 57.39 31.19 41.06
CA GLY A 783 58.00 32.51 40.78
C GLY A 783 57.41 33.25 39.58
N VAL A 784 56.27 32.81 39.05
CA VAL A 784 55.59 33.45 37.92
C VAL A 784 54.50 34.38 38.43
N SER A 785 54.61 35.68 38.16
CA SER A 785 53.53 36.63 38.46
C SER A 785 52.31 36.37 37.56
N ALA A 786 51.15 36.31 38.20
CA ALA A 786 49.85 36.08 37.57
C ALA A 786 49.45 37.20 36.59
#